data_AF-A0A7S4SX32-F1
#
_entry.id   AF-A0A7S4SX32-F1
#
_cell.length_a   1.000
_cell.length_b   1.000
_cell.length_c   1.000
_cell.angle_alpha   90.00
_cell.angle_beta   90.00
_cell.angle_gamma   90.00
#
_symmetry.space_group_name_H-M   'P 1'
#
loop_
_entity.id
_entity.type
_entity.pdbx_description
1 polymer ?
#
loop_
_entity_poly.entity_id
_entity_poly.type
_entity_poly.pdbx_seq_one_letter_code
_entity_poly.pdbx_strand_id
1 'polypeptide(L)'
;TPMPRGGSYALGLALGAAAAYGELMMGISYGPVPLMGPQGASQLPQDDWMCGHAVPMWGRAGRRDLEIIRGLGANVVRLYGNNADNDHTTFLDEARSLGLGVLPGMSDHPFHQTQGSCHTTNYNCFRQVKPLYLKNLQKGFLAWNQTYHPALRIMNILNEPDLKMPGDATNGGPDGPVKMCRAIISAFDAMLEAEKEAGVVGPLINLTATFSYAVCTSCSWFATKPALGQIAQLQDAMYHPEKYGYTPRNNITAAYEARWVHSVNTANPATDLQIQFLDHYNGAFPRTPVYIAEYHRVGVNQTQDLGLIMEAARRNPLFQGISFFQYQVAYWKHGTERAFGMLGLGNTVLAQMPYFGKLYDVYCLDPVDDTATGGLMADAVAYVYGGSAVDTSKLCVANPWGAALRESGFTSIASQNNTQQMVEYVEHLLRHLGATVAYVQGLNTFSARFAGAAGTSFASMMSELGGRPWWTSFDSNAKCLANRYATPGVVGGAIGWACQQPGAPNCSFIPQHCGRSTYLIADYVFSRYYESLGSTADPLASCNFGGAGVFAASSVHSQWTGAAECAAGSNFTYVAPTPAPAPAVQTTAPPPVVRSVTPAAETTAPPAAATTAQAATTGPTPVATPAPGTTAESAASTTSRGSATSEAMSTTGATTSAGGASVPTLPAMDDPNSANTTQATSAEEASAAFRPRLGLLLMPGELAFLLAGWALCR
;
A
#
# COMPACT_ATOMS: atom_id res chain seq x y z
N THR A 1 -0.83 0.43 -67.48
CA THR A 1 -0.56 1.47 -66.45
C THR A 1 -1.43 1.19 -65.25
N PRO A 2 -0.86 0.78 -64.10
CA PRO A 2 -1.63 0.36 -62.92
C PRO A 2 -1.98 1.53 -61.99
N MET A 3 -3.13 1.47 -61.34
CA MET A 3 -3.48 2.32 -60.19
C MET A 3 -2.89 1.71 -58.89
N PRO A 4 -2.59 2.53 -57.87
CA PRO A 4 -1.97 2.06 -56.63
C PRO A 4 -2.96 1.32 -55.71
N ARG A 5 -2.45 0.32 -54.99
CA ARG A 5 -3.19 -0.42 -53.97
C ARG A 5 -3.33 0.43 -52.70
N GLY A 6 -4.56 0.64 -52.21
CA GLY A 6 -4.81 1.22 -50.89
C GLY A 6 -4.44 0.23 -49.78
N GLY A 7 -3.63 0.67 -48.82
CA GLY A 7 -3.24 -0.13 -47.66
C GLY A 7 -4.23 -0.01 -46.51
N SER A 8 -4.87 -1.10 -46.12
CA SER A 8 -5.73 -1.18 -44.93
C SER A 8 -4.96 -1.76 -43.74
N TYR A 9 -4.21 -0.91 -43.03
CA TYR A 9 -3.49 -1.28 -41.80
C TYR A 9 -3.52 -0.15 -40.76
N ALA A 10 -4.70 0.19 -40.23
CA ALA A 10 -4.84 1.22 -39.20
C ALA A 10 -6.07 1.07 -38.25
N LEU A 11 -6.66 -0.12 -38.12
CA LEU A 11 -7.86 -0.32 -37.28
C LEU A 11 -7.76 -1.44 -36.22
N GLY A 12 -6.56 -2.00 -36.00
CA GLY A 12 -6.36 -3.17 -35.12
C GLY A 12 -5.93 -2.88 -33.67
N LEU A 13 -5.64 -1.62 -33.32
CA LEU A 13 -4.98 -1.27 -32.05
C LEU A 13 -5.88 -0.64 -30.97
N ALA A 14 -7.15 -0.34 -31.28
CA ALA A 14 -8.07 0.31 -30.33
C ALA A 14 -8.79 -0.67 -29.38
N LEU A 15 -8.87 -1.96 -29.72
CA LEU A 15 -9.66 -2.95 -28.96
C LEU A 15 -8.92 -3.54 -27.74
N GLY A 16 -7.60 -3.35 -27.62
CA GLY A 16 -6.81 -3.86 -26.49
C GLY A 16 -7.00 -3.10 -25.18
N ALA A 17 -7.41 -1.82 -25.24
CA ALA A 17 -7.55 -0.97 -24.05
C ALA A 17 -8.93 -1.10 -23.36
N ALA A 18 -9.97 -1.53 -24.08
CA ALA A 18 -11.32 -1.63 -23.53
C ALA A 18 -11.47 -2.75 -22.49
N ALA A 19 -10.66 -3.81 -22.58
CA ALA A 19 -10.70 -4.93 -21.64
C ALA A 19 -10.23 -4.58 -20.22
N ALA A 20 -9.44 -3.51 -20.04
CA ALA A 20 -8.94 -3.08 -18.73
C ALA A 20 -10.01 -2.39 -17.85
N TYR A 21 -11.16 -2.03 -18.43
CA TYR A 21 -12.32 -1.48 -17.73
C TYR A 21 -13.40 -2.53 -17.40
N GLY A 22 -13.15 -3.81 -17.69
CA GLY A 22 -14.15 -4.88 -17.63
C GLY A 22 -14.34 -5.58 -16.29
N GLU A 23 -13.44 -5.37 -15.30
CA GLU A 23 -13.53 -6.04 -14.00
C GLU A 23 -14.11 -5.09 -12.93
N LEU A 24 -15.11 -5.59 -12.20
CA LEU A 24 -15.75 -4.91 -11.08
C LEU A 24 -14.73 -4.68 -9.95
N MET A 25 -14.54 -3.43 -9.53
CA MET A 25 -13.61 -3.05 -8.48
C MET A 25 -14.09 -3.57 -7.12
N MET A 26 -13.29 -4.48 -6.57
CA MET A 26 -13.43 -5.06 -5.24
C MET A 26 -12.18 -4.65 -4.46
N GLY A 27 -12.19 -3.42 -3.97
CA GLY A 27 -11.07 -2.80 -3.29
C GLY A 27 -11.09 -3.01 -1.77
N ILE A 28 -9.92 -2.88 -1.15
CA ILE A 28 -9.78 -2.70 0.31
C ILE A 28 -8.89 -1.48 0.57
N SER A 29 -9.35 -0.57 1.44
CA SER A 29 -8.58 0.60 1.88
C SER A 29 -7.61 0.20 3.01
N TYR A 30 -6.33 0.49 2.78
CA TYR A 30 -5.19 -0.04 3.52
C TYR A 30 -4.31 1.10 4.06
N GLY A 31 -4.24 1.18 5.38
CA GLY A 31 -3.38 2.10 6.13
C GLY A 31 -3.06 1.55 7.53
N PRO A 32 -2.36 0.40 7.63
CA PRO A 32 -2.14 -0.29 8.89
C PRO A 32 -1.14 0.44 9.77
N VAL A 33 -1.64 1.06 10.84
CA VAL A 33 -0.78 1.69 11.85
C VAL A 33 -0.43 0.66 12.93
N PRO A 34 0.86 0.39 13.22
CA PRO A 34 1.31 -0.66 14.14
C PRO A 34 1.28 -0.18 15.61
N LEU A 35 0.18 0.45 16.01
CA LEU A 35 0.00 1.00 17.35
C LEU A 35 -1.23 0.36 18.00
N MET A 36 -1.09 -0.06 19.24
CA MET A 36 -2.18 -0.58 20.09
C MET A 36 -3.06 0.53 20.71
N GLY A 37 -2.74 1.80 20.45
CA GLY A 37 -3.42 2.96 21.03
C GLY A 37 -2.98 4.29 20.42
N PRO A 38 -3.48 5.43 20.94
CA PRO A 38 -3.10 6.78 20.49
C PRO A 38 -1.65 7.17 20.84
N GLN A 39 -1.05 6.49 21.83
CA GLN A 39 0.33 6.74 22.22
C GLN A 39 1.29 6.39 21.07
N GLY A 40 2.13 7.36 20.68
CA GLY A 40 3.09 7.20 19.58
C GLY A 40 2.55 7.57 18.19
N ALA A 41 1.27 7.90 18.03
CA ALA A 41 0.71 8.29 16.73
C ALA A 41 1.43 9.52 16.12
N SER A 42 1.62 10.57 16.92
CA SER A 42 2.41 11.77 16.56
C SER A 42 3.91 11.52 16.43
N GLN A 43 4.38 10.30 16.72
CA GLN A 43 5.77 9.89 16.62
C GLN A 43 6.04 9.02 15.39
N LEU A 44 5.01 8.64 14.63
CA LEU A 44 5.16 8.00 13.34
C LEU A 44 5.91 8.96 12.39
N PRO A 45 6.98 8.51 11.73
CA PRO A 45 7.80 9.38 10.89
C PRO A 45 7.09 9.78 9.58
N GLN A 46 6.15 8.96 9.11
CA GLN A 46 5.35 9.14 7.88
C GLN A 46 4.26 8.06 7.79
N ASP A 47 3.30 8.25 6.89
CA ASP A 47 2.14 7.40 6.61
C ASP A 47 2.29 6.51 5.36
N ASP A 48 3.52 6.37 4.84
CA ASP A 48 3.85 5.55 3.68
C ASP A 48 4.05 4.06 4.03
N TRP A 49 2.96 3.31 3.98
CA TRP A 49 2.94 1.86 4.16
C TRP A 49 3.30 1.07 2.89
N MET A 50 3.62 1.75 1.78
CA MET A 50 4.04 1.14 0.50
C MET A 50 5.57 0.97 0.41
N CYS A 51 6.33 1.71 1.23
CA CYS A 51 7.78 1.63 1.23
C CYS A 51 8.34 0.27 1.69
N GLY A 52 9.57 -0.04 1.27
CA GLY A 52 10.28 -1.26 1.66
C GLY A 52 10.50 -1.44 3.18
N HIS A 53 10.42 -0.37 3.99
CA HIS A 53 10.48 -0.50 5.45
C HIS A 53 9.23 -1.18 6.04
N ALA A 54 8.10 -1.14 5.35
CA ALA A 54 6.83 -1.76 5.76
C ALA A 54 6.65 -3.21 5.27
N VAL A 55 7.65 -3.80 4.57
CA VAL A 55 7.67 -5.22 4.15
C VAL A 55 7.23 -6.20 5.25
N PRO A 56 7.61 -6.04 6.54
CA PRO A 56 7.15 -6.91 7.62
C PRO A 56 5.64 -6.92 7.87
N MET A 57 4.86 -5.99 7.32
CA MET A 57 3.39 -6.03 7.28
C MET A 57 2.89 -6.74 6.01
N TRP A 58 3.16 -6.15 4.85
CA TRP A 58 2.47 -6.52 3.61
C TRP A 58 3.07 -7.71 2.87
N GLY A 59 4.38 -7.92 2.97
CA GLY A 59 5.10 -8.91 2.16
C GLY A 59 4.92 -10.34 2.66
N ARG A 60 5.16 -11.32 1.78
CA ARG A 60 4.99 -12.76 2.05
C ARG A 60 5.71 -13.27 3.29
N ALA A 61 6.86 -12.70 3.67
CA ALA A 61 7.59 -13.04 4.91
C ALA A 61 7.11 -12.31 6.16
N GLY A 62 6.31 -11.26 6.01
CA GLY A 62 5.79 -10.45 7.09
C GLY A 62 4.49 -11.01 7.67
N ARG A 63 3.53 -10.11 7.95
CA ARG A 63 2.15 -10.46 8.33
C ARG A 63 1.27 -10.89 7.15
N ARG A 64 1.75 -10.68 5.91
CA ARG A 64 1.12 -11.02 4.64
C ARG A 64 -0.17 -10.25 4.32
N ASP A 65 -0.23 -8.97 4.70
CA ASP A 65 -1.47 -8.21 4.57
C ASP A 65 -2.04 -8.19 3.13
N LEU A 66 -1.19 -8.18 2.10
CA LEU A 66 -1.64 -8.26 0.70
C LEU A 66 -2.17 -9.65 0.30
N GLU A 67 -1.60 -10.73 0.84
CA GLU A 67 -2.09 -12.10 0.61
C GLU A 67 -3.48 -12.27 1.25
N ILE A 68 -3.68 -11.70 2.44
CA ILE A 68 -4.97 -11.67 3.13
C ILE A 68 -5.99 -10.86 2.32
N ILE A 69 -5.64 -9.63 1.90
CA ILE A 69 -6.49 -8.80 1.02
C ILE A 69 -6.90 -9.57 -0.24
N ARG A 70 -5.97 -10.27 -0.89
CA ARG A 70 -6.27 -11.10 -2.07
C ARG A 70 -7.15 -12.30 -1.73
N GLY A 71 -6.91 -12.96 -0.60
CA GLY A 71 -7.69 -14.09 -0.09
C GLY A 71 -9.15 -13.74 0.18
N LEU A 72 -9.42 -12.50 0.61
CA LEU A 72 -10.77 -11.91 0.75
C LEU A 72 -11.46 -11.66 -0.61
N GLY A 73 -10.87 -12.05 -1.75
CA GLY A 73 -11.46 -11.87 -3.09
C GLY A 73 -11.20 -10.49 -3.70
N ALA A 74 -10.54 -9.58 -2.98
CA ALA A 74 -10.21 -8.27 -3.52
C ALA A 74 -9.32 -8.37 -4.77
N ASN A 75 -9.52 -7.44 -5.71
CA ASN A 75 -8.67 -7.26 -6.88
C ASN A 75 -7.91 -5.93 -6.85
N VAL A 76 -8.13 -5.10 -5.82
CA VAL A 76 -7.52 -3.78 -5.65
C VAL A 76 -7.17 -3.50 -4.18
N VAL A 77 -6.05 -2.82 -3.95
CA VAL A 77 -5.70 -2.20 -2.66
C VAL A 77 -5.55 -0.67 -2.84
N ARG A 78 -6.17 0.11 -1.96
CA ARG A 78 -6.08 1.59 -1.93
C ARG A 78 -5.25 2.06 -0.75
N LEU A 79 -4.37 3.04 -0.98
CA LEU A 79 -3.50 3.62 0.03
C LEU A 79 -3.69 5.14 0.13
N TYR A 80 -3.23 5.73 1.24
CA TYR A 80 -3.47 7.13 1.60
C TYR A 80 -2.24 8.02 1.40
N GLY A 81 -1.13 7.64 2.04
CA GLY A 81 0.14 8.33 1.96
C GLY A 81 1.10 7.63 1.01
N ASN A 82 1.84 8.42 0.24
CA ASN A 82 3.10 8.01 -0.36
C ASN A 82 4.16 9.09 -0.07
N ASN A 83 5.37 8.67 0.26
CA ASN A 83 6.49 9.57 0.35
C ASN A 83 7.40 9.31 -0.84
N ALA A 84 7.50 10.30 -1.72
CA ALA A 84 8.28 10.20 -2.94
C ALA A 84 9.79 10.00 -2.69
N ASP A 85 10.26 10.12 -1.45
CA ASP A 85 11.62 9.78 -1.05
C ASP A 85 11.87 8.27 -0.94
N ASN A 86 10.83 7.46 -0.79
CA ASN A 86 10.91 6.01 -0.70
C ASN A 86 10.83 5.35 -2.08
N ASP A 87 11.37 4.13 -2.20
CA ASP A 87 11.12 3.25 -3.33
C ASP A 87 9.92 2.32 -3.03
N HIS A 88 9.03 2.24 -4.01
CA HIS A 88 7.76 1.52 -3.95
C HIS A 88 7.75 0.26 -4.83
N THR A 89 8.81 0.03 -5.62
CA THR A 89 8.89 -1.06 -6.61
C THR A 89 8.51 -2.42 -6.00
N THR A 90 9.00 -2.73 -4.80
CA THR A 90 8.80 -4.04 -4.16
C THR A 90 7.35 -4.30 -3.73
N PHE A 91 6.63 -3.29 -3.23
CA PHE A 91 5.19 -3.44 -2.91
C PHE A 91 4.38 -3.65 -4.19
N LEU A 92 4.74 -2.91 -5.24
CA LEU A 92 4.05 -2.98 -6.52
C LEU A 92 4.32 -4.32 -7.22
N ASP A 93 5.54 -4.86 -7.16
CA ASP A 93 5.90 -6.22 -7.61
C ASP A 93 5.10 -7.29 -6.83
N GLU A 94 5.02 -7.19 -5.49
CA GLU A 94 4.28 -8.14 -4.65
C GLU A 94 2.76 -8.09 -4.97
N ALA A 95 2.16 -6.90 -5.01
CA ALA A 95 0.76 -6.71 -5.39
C ALA A 95 0.47 -7.30 -6.77
N ARG A 96 1.35 -7.07 -7.76
CA ARG A 96 1.26 -7.66 -9.09
C ARG A 96 1.31 -9.18 -9.06
N SER A 97 2.20 -9.77 -8.26
CA SER A 97 2.33 -11.23 -8.14
C SER A 97 1.06 -11.90 -7.58
N LEU A 98 0.31 -11.17 -6.73
CA LEU A 98 -0.97 -11.59 -6.17
C LEU A 98 -2.18 -11.26 -7.08
N GLY A 99 -1.96 -10.55 -8.20
CA GLY A 99 -3.02 -10.10 -9.10
C GLY A 99 -3.79 -8.88 -8.61
N LEU A 100 -3.25 -8.13 -7.64
CA LEU A 100 -3.86 -6.90 -7.12
C LEU A 100 -3.47 -5.67 -7.94
N GLY A 101 -4.45 -4.84 -8.26
CA GLY A 101 -4.26 -3.45 -8.64
C GLY A 101 -3.97 -2.56 -7.42
N VAL A 102 -3.25 -1.46 -7.62
CA VAL A 102 -2.85 -0.54 -6.56
C VAL A 102 -3.34 0.88 -6.88
N LEU A 103 -4.01 1.48 -5.90
CA LEU A 103 -4.58 2.82 -5.91
C LEU A 103 -3.83 3.71 -4.89
N PRO A 104 -2.64 4.24 -5.21
CA PRO A 104 -1.93 5.12 -4.30
C PRO A 104 -2.62 6.49 -4.19
N GLY A 105 -2.72 7.00 -2.98
CA GLY A 105 -3.00 8.40 -2.69
C GLY A 105 -1.71 9.22 -2.63
N MET A 106 -1.78 10.47 -3.08
CA MET A 106 -0.75 11.44 -2.74
C MET A 106 -0.91 11.83 -1.27
N SER A 107 0.20 11.82 -0.52
CA SER A 107 0.20 12.35 0.86
C SER A 107 -0.35 13.78 0.92
N ASP A 108 -1.02 14.10 2.03
CA ASP A 108 -1.50 15.45 2.36
C ASP A 108 -0.35 16.49 2.53
N HIS A 109 0.90 16.03 2.64
CA HIS A 109 2.09 16.85 2.90
C HIS A 109 2.27 18.09 2.00
N PRO A 110 2.33 17.99 0.65
CA PRO A 110 2.40 19.15 -0.25
C PRO A 110 1.21 20.11 -0.17
N PHE A 111 0.06 19.65 0.30
CA PHE A 111 -1.20 20.41 0.24
C PHE A 111 -1.35 21.36 1.42
N HIS A 112 -1.08 20.90 2.65
CA HIS A 112 -1.21 21.74 3.85
C HIS A 112 -0.14 21.53 4.94
N GLN A 113 0.54 20.38 5.03
CA GLN A 113 1.40 20.07 6.19
C GLN A 113 2.81 20.67 6.10
N THR A 114 3.28 21.04 4.90
CA THR A 114 4.64 21.56 4.67
C THR A 114 4.71 23.10 4.64
N GLN A 115 5.89 23.66 4.91
CA GLN A 115 6.11 25.11 4.72
C GLN A 115 6.11 25.43 3.22
N GLY A 116 5.34 26.44 2.80
CA GLY A 116 5.15 26.72 1.37
C GLY A 116 4.21 25.72 0.70
N SER A 117 3.36 25.01 1.46
CA SER A 117 2.30 24.13 0.94
C SER A 117 1.31 24.85 0.02
N CYS A 118 0.52 24.07 -0.74
CA CYS A 118 -0.47 24.60 -1.68
C CYS A 118 -1.47 25.59 -1.06
N HIS A 119 -1.86 25.38 0.20
CA HIS A 119 -2.69 26.32 0.96
C HIS A 119 -2.08 27.74 1.00
N THR A 120 -0.74 27.84 1.13
CA THR A 120 -0.01 29.12 1.16
C THR A 120 0.21 29.75 -0.21
N THR A 121 0.07 29.01 -1.31
CA THR A 121 0.22 29.50 -2.69
C THR A 121 -1.12 29.84 -3.36
N ASN A 122 -2.10 30.30 -2.57
CA ASN A 122 -3.47 30.63 -3.03
C ASN A 122 -4.09 29.46 -3.83
N TYR A 123 -3.91 28.24 -3.32
CA TYR A 123 -4.42 27.00 -3.89
C TYR A 123 -3.88 26.66 -5.29
N ASN A 124 -2.71 27.18 -5.66
CA ASN A 124 -1.96 26.72 -6.83
C ASN A 124 -0.89 25.71 -6.39
N CYS A 125 -1.18 24.42 -6.53
CA CYS A 125 -0.37 23.31 -6.03
C CYS A 125 0.76 22.90 -6.98
N PHE A 126 0.89 23.53 -8.16
CA PHE A 126 1.73 23.02 -9.24
C PHE A 126 3.19 22.83 -8.83
N ARG A 127 3.74 23.79 -8.07
CA ARG A 127 5.15 23.80 -7.66
C ARG A 127 5.46 22.74 -6.60
N GLN A 128 4.48 22.38 -5.78
CA GLN A 128 4.60 21.42 -4.69
C GLN A 128 4.40 19.99 -5.20
N VAL A 129 3.41 19.78 -6.07
CA VAL A 129 3.01 18.44 -6.55
C VAL A 129 3.98 17.91 -7.61
N LYS A 130 4.42 18.75 -8.57
CA LYS A 130 5.29 18.30 -9.68
C LYS A 130 6.54 17.53 -9.21
N PRO A 131 7.41 18.09 -8.33
CA PRO A 131 8.65 17.40 -7.95
C PRO A 131 8.39 16.11 -7.17
N LEU A 132 7.33 16.05 -6.36
CA LEU A 132 6.97 14.83 -5.61
C LEU A 132 6.42 13.74 -6.54
N TYR A 133 5.53 14.08 -7.47
CA TYR A 133 5.05 13.07 -8.43
C TYR A 133 6.17 12.59 -9.37
N LEU A 134 7.03 13.49 -9.86
CA LEU A 134 8.21 13.13 -10.64
C LEU A 134 9.13 12.15 -9.88
N LYS A 135 9.31 12.37 -8.57
CA LYS A 135 10.14 11.49 -7.75
C LYS A 135 9.46 10.14 -7.46
N ASN A 136 8.13 10.09 -7.32
CA ASN A 136 7.36 8.82 -7.32
C ASN A 136 7.54 8.04 -8.63
N LEU A 137 7.44 8.71 -9.79
CA LEU A 137 7.72 8.13 -11.12
C LEU A 137 9.13 7.51 -11.17
N GLN A 138 10.13 8.20 -10.62
CA GLN A 138 11.51 7.73 -10.56
C GLN A 138 11.75 6.62 -9.52
N LYS A 139 10.90 6.50 -8.50
CA LYS A 139 11.01 5.56 -7.37
C LYS A 139 9.86 4.55 -7.31
N GLY A 140 9.74 3.79 -8.40
CA GLY A 140 8.94 2.57 -8.49
C GLY A 140 7.61 2.68 -9.22
N PHE A 141 7.09 3.89 -9.48
CA PHE A 141 5.86 4.01 -10.29
C PHE A 141 6.12 3.73 -11.78
N LEU A 142 7.34 3.90 -12.27
CA LEU A 142 7.76 3.49 -13.60
C LEU A 142 8.69 2.27 -13.55
N ALA A 143 8.47 1.34 -14.47
CA ALA A 143 9.46 0.33 -14.82
C ALA A 143 10.64 0.96 -15.58
N TRP A 144 11.74 0.21 -15.75
CA TRP A 144 12.98 0.71 -16.34
C TRP A 144 12.83 1.26 -17.77
N ASN A 145 11.83 0.77 -18.51
CA ASN A 145 11.46 1.14 -19.87
C ASN A 145 10.54 2.40 -19.93
N GLN A 146 10.36 3.11 -18.82
CA GLN A 146 9.50 4.30 -18.69
C GLN A 146 7.99 4.04 -18.88
N THR A 147 7.52 2.79 -18.90
CA THR A 147 6.08 2.50 -18.75
C THR A 147 5.70 2.47 -17.28
N TYR A 148 4.44 2.79 -16.96
CA TYR A 148 3.91 2.60 -15.60
C TYR A 148 4.08 1.15 -15.11
N HIS A 149 4.31 0.99 -13.81
CA HIS A 149 4.34 -0.32 -13.18
C HIS A 149 2.95 -0.99 -13.33
N PRO A 150 2.84 -2.23 -13.86
CA PRO A 150 1.55 -2.83 -14.23
C PRO A 150 0.51 -3.02 -13.11
N ALA A 151 0.93 -2.95 -11.84
CA ALA A 151 0.01 -2.96 -10.70
C ALA A 151 -0.76 -1.63 -10.53
N LEU A 152 -0.19 -0.50 -10.94
CA LEU A 152 -0.83 0.82 -10.74
C LEU A 152 -2.08 0.94 -11.64
N ARG A 153 -3.21 1.35 -11.05
CA ARG A 153 -4.48 1.54 -11.80
C ARG A 153 -4.96 2.98 -11.80
N ILE A 154 -5.11 3.58 -10.62
CA ILE A 154 -5.61 4.96 -10.45
C ILE A 154 -4.76 5.66 -9.40
N MET A 155 -4.22 6.83 -9.71
CA MET A 155 -3.57 7.70 -8.73
C MET A 155 -4.60 8.69 -8.16
N ASN A 156 -4.78 8.71 -6.84
CA ASN A 156 -5.61 9.71 -6.18
C ASN A 156 -4.78 10.95 -5.85
N ILE A 157 -5.13 12.08 -6.47
CA ILE A 157 -4.43 13.35 -6.35
C ILE A 157 -4.59 13.94 -4.94
N LEU A 158 -5.78 13.83 -4.35
CA LEU A 158 -6.08 14.34 -3.01
C LEU A 158 -7.35 13.67 -2.46
N ASN A 159 -7.29 13.18 -1.22
CA ASN A 159 -8.45 12.67 -0.50
C ASN A 159 -9.18 13.82 0.23
N GLU A 160 -10.49 13.90 0.02
CA GLU A 160 -11.43 14.87 0.60
C GLU A 160 -10.97 16.33 0.43
N PRO A 161 -10.69 16.79 -0.81
CA PRO A 161 -10.28 18.16 -1.07
C PRO A 161 -11.37 19.17 -0.65
N ASP A 162 -12.63 18.75 -0.64
CA ASP A 162 -13.79 19.55 -0.22
C ASP A 162 -13.89 19.74 1.30
N LEU A 163 -13.11 18.99 2.08
CA LEU A 163 -12.94 19.15 3.53
C LEU A 163 -11.56 19.74 3.90
N LYS A 164 -10.73 20.10 2.92
CA LYS A 164 -9.32 20.50 3.13
C LYS A 164 -8.89 21.77 2.38
N MET A 165 -9.51 22.10 1.25
CA MET A 165 -8.98 23.08 0.29
C MET A 165 -9.97 24.18 -0.14
N PRO A 166 -10.39 25.13 0.71
CA PRO A 166 -10.23 25.18 2.17
C PRO A 166 -11.14 24.17 2.90
N GLY A 167 -11.01 24.08 4.23
CA GLY A 167 -11.84 23.21 5.07
C GLY A 167 -13.35 23.54 5.06
N ASP A 168 -13.72 24.72 4.57
CA ASP A 168 -15.09 25.20 4.38
C ASP A 168 -15.50 25.23 2.89
N ALA A 169 -14.82 24.50 1.99
CA ALA A 169 -15.11 24.56 0.56
C ALA A 169 -16.56 24.22 0.18
N THR A 170 -17.28 23.44 0.99
CA THR A 170 -18.68 23.07 0.75
C THR A 170 -19.70 24.13 1.22
N ASN A 171 -19.37 24.94 2.23
CA ASN A 171 -20.33 25.77 2.97
C ASN A 171 -19.88 27.23 3.28
N GLY A 172 -18.60 27.55 3.07
CA GLY A 172 -17.99 28.88 3.29
C GLY A 172 -18.24 29.92 2.18
N GLY A 173 -19.19 29.66 1.28
CA GLY A 173 -19.53 30.53 0.15
C GLY A 173 -18.77 30.23 -1.14
N PRO A 174 -19.08 30.93 -2.24
CA PRO A 174 -18.70 30.54 -3.61
C PRO A 174 -17.19 30.57 -3.88
N ASP A 175 -16.40 31.27 -3.06
CA ASP A 175 -14.94 31.27 -3.14
C ASP A 175 -14.32 29.92 -2.74
N GLY A 176 -15.00 29.15 -1.88
CA GLY A 176 -14.55 27.85 -1.37
C GLY A 176 -14.35 26.82 -2.50
N PRO A 177 -15.41 26.49 -3.29
CA PRO A 177 -15.29 25.59 -4.42
C PRO A 177 -14.30 26.06 -5.48
N VAL A 178 -14.14 27.39 -5.67
CA VAL A 178 -13.17 27.94 -6.62
C VAL A 178 -11.73 27.62 -6.20
N LYS A 179 -11.41 27.77 -4.91
CA LYS A 179 -10.10 27.42 -4.33
C LYS A 179 -9.84 25.92 -4.39
N MET A 180 -10.85 25.11 -4.08
CA MET A 180 -10.80 23.63 -4.15
C MET A 180 -10.48 23.15 -5.56
N CYS A 181 -11.21 23.64 -6.55
CA CYS A 181 -10.99 23.29 -7.94
C CYS A 181 -9.61 23.76 -8.43
N ARG A 182 -9.15 24.97 -8.06
CA ARG A 182 -7.79 25.44 -8.39
C ARG A 182 -6.72 24.51 -7.84
N ALA A 183 -6.86 24.02 -6.61
CA ALA A 183 -5.92 23.08 -6.01
C ALA A 183 -5.81 21.80 -6.84
N ILE A 184 -6.96 21.19 -7.20
CA ILE A 184 -7.00 19.91 -7.92
C ILE A 184 -6.48 20.08 -9.35
N ILE A 185 -6.93 21.08 -10.12
CA ILE A 185 -6.51 21.24 -11.54
C ILE A 185 -5.03 21.61 -11.66
N SER A 186 -4.47 22.37 -10.71
CA SER A 186 -3.05 22.73 -10.72
C SER A 186 -2.15 21.59 -10.24
N ALA A 187 -2.63 20.72 -9.34
CA ALA A 187 -1.98 19.46 -8.99
C ALA A 187 -1.99 18.46 -10.17
N PHE A 188 -3.12 18.34 -10.87
CA PHE A 188 -3.26 17.49 -12.06
C PHE A 188 -2.32 17.92 -13.20
N ASP A 189 -2.29 19.21 -13.53
CA ASP A 189 -1.36 19.75 -14.54
C ASP A 189 0.12 19.52 -14.16
N ALA A 190 0.44 19.58 -12.86
CA ALA A 190 1.77 19.24 -12.36
C ALA A 190 2.12 17.76 -12.49
N MET A 191 1.16 16.85 -12.34
CA MET A 191 1.36 15.43 -12.60
C MET A 191 1.64 15.16 -14.09
N LEU A 192 0.88 15.79 -15.00
CA LEU A 192 1.10 15.67 -16.44
C LEU A 192 2.47 16.21 -16.87
N GLU A 193 2.91 17.35 -16.32
CA GLU A 193 4.25 17.88 -16.58
C GLU A 193 5.35 16.95 -16.01
N ALA A 194 5.12 16.29 -14.88
CA ALA A 194 6.05 15.31 -14.33
C ALA A 194 6.11 14.01 -15.16
N GLU A 195 4.99 13.53 -15.72
CA GLU A 195 4.98 12.41 -16.68
C GLU A 195 5.81 12.73 -17.93
N LYS A 196 5.63 13.94 -18.46
CA LYS A 196 6.39 14.47 -19.61
C LYS A 196 7.88 14.62 -19.30
N GLU A 197 8.25 15.08 -18.11
CA GLU A 197 9.66 15.19 -17.69
C GLU A 197 10.31 13.83 -17.42
N ALA A 198 9.55 12.86 -16.88
CA ALA A 198 10.01 11.48 -16.71
C ALA A 198 10.09 10.69 -18.03
N GLY A 199 9.52 11.22 -19.12
CA GLY A 199 9.44 10.57 -20.42
C GLY A 199 8.56 9.33 -20.40
N VAL A 200 7.41 9.39 -19.73
CA VAL A 200 6.47 8.25 -19.62
C VAL A 200 5.95 7.83 -20.99
N VAL A 201 5.94 6.51 -21.24
CA VAL A 201 5.47 5.89 -22.48
C VAL A 201 4.48 4.75 -22.22
N GLY A 202 3.80 4.30 -23.27
CA GLY A 202 2.86 3.17 -23.20
C GLY A 202 1.51 3.54 -22.56
N PRO A 203 0.77 2.55 -22.01
CA PRO A 203 -0.49 2.78 -21.32
C PRO A 203 -0.30 3.67 -20.10
N LEU A 204 -1.13 4.72 -19.98
CA LEU A 204 -1.15 5.64 -18.85
C LEU A 204 -2.16 5.18 -17.80
N ILE A 205 -1.88 5.44 -16.53
CA ILE A 205 -2.84 5.19 -15.44
C ILE A 205 -3.93 6.26 -15.39
N ASN A 206 -5.05 5.91 -14.77
CA ASN A 206 -6.12 6.85 -14.48
C ASN A 206 -5.78 7.77 -13.31
N LEU A 207 -6.51 8.87 -13.20
CA LEU A 207 -6.36 9.88 -12.16
C LEU A 207 -7.72 10.21 -11.53
N THR A 208 -7.72 10.54 -10.25
CA THR A 208 -8.93 10.91 -9.50
C THR A 208 -8.64 11.95 -8.42
N ALA A 209 -9.68 12.60 -7.93
CA ALA A 209 -9.69 13.26 -6.63
C ALA A 209 -10.93 12.74 -5.91
N THR A 210 -10.75 12.25 -4.68
CA THR A 210 -11.81 11.59 -3.92
C THR A 210 -12.54 12.61 -3.06
N PHE A 211 -13.82 12.88 -3.35
CA PHE A 211 -14.62 13.83 -2.56
C PHE A 211 -15.30 13.16 -1.36
N SER A 212 -15.61 13.94 -0.33
CA SER A 212 -16.54 13.46 0.71
C SER A 212 -17.97 13.33 0.15
N TYR A 213 -18.84 12.58 0.83
CA TYR A 213 -20.28 12.54 0.51
C TYR A 213 -21.05 13.79 0.96
N ALA A 214 -20.38 14.88 1.36
CA ALA A 214 -21.05 16.10 1.80
C ALA A 214 -21.85 16.77 0.66
N VAL A 215 -22.90 17.51 1.04
CA VAL A 215 -23.63 18.40 0.13
C VAL A 215 -22.89 19.73 0.03
N CYS A 216 -22.50 20.13 -1.18
CA CYS A 216 -21.85 21.43 -1.41
C CYS A 216 -22.88 22.55 -1.66
N THR A 217 -23.36 23.18 -0.60
CA THR A 217 -24.30 24.32 -0.69
C THR A 217 -23.67 25.56 -1.36
N SER A 218 -22.33 25.64 -1.38
CA SER A 218 -21.57 26.71 -2.05
C SER A 218 -21.33 26.47 -3.54
N CYS A 219 -21.59 25.27 -4.06
CA CYS A 219 -21.31 24.91 -5.45
C CYS A 219 -22.39 25.46 -6.40
N SER A 220 -22.00 25.78 -7.64
CA SER A 220 -22.90 26.36 -8.64
C SER A 220 -23.98 25.41 -9.16
N TRP A 221 -23.80 24.10 -8.94
CA TRP A 221 -24.71 23.04 -9.36
C TRP A 221 -24.92 22.02 -8.23
N PHE A 222 -26.04 21.29 -8.30
CA PHE A 222 -26.34 20.17 -7.41
C PHE A 222 -26.20 20.47 -5.91
N ALA A 223 -26.47 21.70 -5.48
CA ALA A 223 -26.29 22.22 -4.12
C ALA A 223 -27.13 21.53 -3.01
N THR A 224 -27.91 20.50 -3.36
CA THR A 224 -28.72 19.66 -2.47
C THR A 224 -28.42 18.16 -2.62
N LYS A 225 -27.40 17.79 -3.42
CA LYS A 225 -27.03 16.40 -3.69
C LYS A 225 -25.62 16.11 -3.15
N PRO A 226 -25.43 14.97 -2.47
CA PRO A 226 -24.12 14.61 -1.91
C PRO A 226 -23.09 14.42 -3.03
N ALA A 227 -21.88 14.94 -2.84
CA ALA A 227 -20.71 14.92 -3.74
C ALA A 227 -20.88 15.52 -5.16
N LEU A 228 -22.07 15.52 -5.76
CA LEU A 228 -22.29 15.93 -7.15
C LEU A 228 -21.99 17.40 -7.40
N GLY A 229 -22.18 18.28 -6.41
CA GLY A 229 -21.83 19.69 -6.53
C GLY A 229 -20.33 19.88 -6.71
N GLN A 230 -19.54 19.20 -5.88
CA GLN A 230 -18.08 19.21 -5.93
C GLN A 230 -17.55 18.65 -7.26
N ILE A 231 -18.10 17.51 -7.70
CA ILE A 231 -17.73 16.85 -8.96
C ILE A 231 -18.06 17.75 -10.16
N ALA A 232 -19.25 18.34 -10.22
CA ALA A 232 -19.65 19.25 -11.30
C ALA A 232 -18.78 20.52 -11.35
N GLN A 233 -18.45 21.09 -10.18
CA GLN A 233 -17.55 22.23 -10.09
C GLN A 233 -16.14 21.88 -10.60
N LEU A 234 -15.62 20.70 -10.25
CA LEU A 234 -14.32 20.23 -10.77
C LEU A 234 -14.35 20.01 -12.29
N GLN A 235 -15.43 19.44 -12.83
CA GLN A 235 -15.58 19.27 -14.28
C GLN A 235 -15.52 20.62 -15.00
N ASP A 236 -16.30 21.61 -14.56
CA ASP A 236 -16.26 22.97 -15.11
C ASP A 236 -14.86 23.59 -15.00
N ALA A 237 -14.11 23.32 -13.94
CA ALA A 237 -12.72 23.76 -13.80
C ALA A 237 -11.71 23.05 -14.73
N MET A 238 -11.98 21.81 -15.13
CA MET A 238 -11.18 21.07 -16.11
C MET A 238 -11.42 21.54 -17.55
N TYR A 239 -12.60 22.10 -17.84
CA TYR A 239 -12.93 22.73 -19.13
C TYR A 239 -12.59 24.23 -19.19
N HIS A 240 -12.68 24.94 -18.06
CA HIS A 240 -12.56 26.41 -17.97
C HIS A 240 -11.60 26.86 -16.86
N PRO A 241 -10.33 26.39 -16.83
CA PRO A 241 -9.38 26.66 -15.73
C PRO A 241 -9.13 28.16 -15.48
N GLU A 242 -9.27 29.00 -16.49
CA GLU A 242 -9.16 30.46 -16.40
C GLU A 242 -10.23 31.09 -15.50
N LYS A 243 -11.46 30.54 -15.48
CA LYS A 243 -12.54 30.94 -14.56
C LYS A 243 -12.15 30.72 -13.09
N TYR A 244 -11.26 29.78 -12.85
CA TYR A 244 -10.72 29.45 -11.52
C TYR A 244 -9.39 30.17 -11.24
N GLY A 245 -8.94 31.06 -12.12
CA GLY A 245 -7.67 31.77 -11.98
C GLY A 245 -6.45 30.85 -12.14
N TYR A 246 -6.55 29.82 -12.97
CA TYR A 246 -5.44 28.95 -13.34
C TYR A 246 -5.16 28.99 -14.85
N THR A 247 -3.89 28.84 -15.24
CA THR A 247 -3.48 28.73 -16.64
C THR A 247 -2.64 27.47 -16.78
N PRO A 248 -3.19 26.39 -17.35
CA PRO A 248 -2.48 25.13 -17.48
C PRO A 248 -1.25 25.22 -18.38
N ARG A 249 -0.27 24.36 -18.12
CA ARG A 249 0.88 24.11 -18.99
C ARG A 249 0.65 22.98 -19.97
N ASN A 250 -0.25 22.06 -19.62
CA ASN A 250 -0.66 20.92 -20.42
C ASN A 250 -2.16 21.03 -20.76
N ASN A 251 -2.62 20.26 -21.76
CA ASN A 251 -4.04 20.16 -22.09
C ASN A 251 -4.78 19.29 -21.07
N ILE A 252 -5.07 19.87 -19.90
CA ILE A 252 -5.77 19.17 -18.80
C ILE A 252 -7.17 18.70 -19.22
N THR A 253 -7.85 19.40 -20.13
CA THR A 253 -9.18 19.04 -20.60
C THR A 253 -9.16 17.70 -21.34
N ALA A 254 -8.26 17.54 -22.31
CA ALA A 254 -8.11 16.29 -23.04
C ALA A 254 -7.61 15.14 -22.14
N ALA A 255 -6.73 15.45 -21.17
CA ALA A 255 -6.27 14.47 -20.20
C ALA A 255 -7.39 14.02 -19.25
N TYR A 256 -8.26 14.94 -18.81
CA TYR A 256 -9.43 14.66 -17.99
C TYR A 256 -10.41 13.74 -18.73
N GLU A 257 -10.79 14.09 -19.98
CA GLU A 257 -11.70 13.27 -20.78
C GLU A 257 -11.15 11.85 -21.06
N ALA A 258 -9.82 11.68 -21.13
CA ALA A 258 -9.20 10.40 -21.47
C ALA A 258 -8.86 9.49 -20.27
N ARG A 259 -8.64 10.06 -19.07
CA ARG A 259 -8.01 9.35 -17.93
C ARG A 259 -8.68 9.57 -16.58
N TRP A 260 -9.72 10.40 -16.49
CA TRP A 260 -10.34 10.72 -15.20
C TRP A 260 -11.41 9.70 -14.79
N VAL A 261 -11.36 9.31 -13.51
CA VAL A 261 -12.41 8.55 -12.84
C VAL A 261 -12.86 9.37 -11.64
N HIS A 262 -14.15 9.61 -11.47
CA HIS A 262 -14.65 10.27 -10.26
C HIS A 262 -14.56 9.32 -9.07
N SER A 263 -14.37 9.85 -7.86
CA SER A 263 -14.47 9.03 -6.65
C SER A 263 -15.04 9.79 -5.46
N VAL A 264 -15.70 9.04 -4.58
CA VAL A 264 -16.32 9.56 -3.36
C VAL A 264 -16.03 8.65 -2.16
N ASN A 265 -16.02 9.21 -0.95
CA ASN A 265 -16.04 8.47 0.31
C ASN A 265 -17.44 8.55 0.92
N THR A 266 -18.01 7.43 1.36
CA THR A 266 -19.35 7.44 2.00
C THR A 266 -19.58 6.24 2.92
N ALA A 267 -20.27 6.51 4.04
CA ALA A 267 -20.82 5.50 4.95
C ALA A 267 -22.35 5.37 4.80
N ASN A 268 -22.94 5.96 3.76
CA ASN A 268 -24.39 5.89 3.52
C ASN A 268 -24.82 4.46 3.13
N PRO A 269 -26.07 4.06 3.45
CA PRO A 269 -26.61 2.75 3.09
C PRO A 269 -26.53 2.45 1.59
N ALA A 270 -26.28 1.20 1.21
CA ALA A 270 -26.34 0.80 -0.20
C ALA A 270 -27.70 1.12 -0.85
N THR A 271 -28.79 1.04 -0.08
CA THR A 271 -30.16 1.37 -0.49
C THR A 271 -30.34 2.82 -0.93
N ASP A 272 -29.53 3.72 -0.39
CA ASP A 272 -29.70 5.16 -0.50
C ASP A 272 -28.90 5.73 -1.67
N LEU A 273 -27.74 5.12 -1.96
CA LEU A 273 -26.77 5.59 -2.95
C LEU A 273 -27.36 5.68 -4.37
N GLN A 274 -28.31 4.81 -4.73
CA GLN A 274 -28.96 4.84 -6.04
C GLN A 274 -29.68 6.17 -6.27
N ILE A 275 -30.60 6.52 -5.37
CA ILE A 275 -31.50 7.68 -5.49
C ILE A 275 -30.79 8.98 -5.10
N GLN A 276 -29.91 8.94 -4.10
CA GLN A 276 -29.19 10.14 -3.63
C GLN A 276 -28.10 10.60 -4.60
N PHE A 277 -27.45 9.66 -5.30
CA PHE A 277 -26.26 9.94 -6.12
C PHE A 277 -26.29 9.30 -7.51
N LEU A 278 -26.36 7.96 -7.64
CA LEU A 278 -26.09 7.27 -8.92
C LEU A 278 -27.06 7.66 -10.05
N ASP A 279 -28.36 7.79 -9.78
CA ASP A 279 -29.35 8.19 -10.78
C ASP A 279 -29.05 9.59 -11.35
N HIS A 280 -28.66 10.51 -10.47
CA HIS A 280 -28.28 11.87 -10.85
C HIS A 280 -26.90 11.93 -11.51
N TYR A 281 -25.95 11.13 -11.03
CA TYR A 281 -24.61 10.98 -11.59
C TYR A 281 -24.67 10.50 -13.05
N ASN A 282 -25.45 9.45 -13.32
CA ASN A 282 -25.59 8.87 -14.65
C ASN A 282 -26.14 9.88 -15.69
N GLY A 283 -27.04 10.77 -15.26
CA GLY A 283 -27.56 11.84 -16.12
C GLY A 283 -26.56 13.00 -16.33
N ALA A 284 -25.75 13.33 -15.33
CA ALA A 284 -24.81 14.45 -15.40
C ALA A 284 -23.46 14.08 -16.06
N PHE A 285 -22.97 12.85 -15.85
CA PHE A 285 -21.65 12.38 -16.28
C PHE A 285 -21.71 11.09 -17.10
N PRO A 286 -22.50 11.01 -18.19
CA PRO A 286 -22.81 9.76 -18.90
C PRO A 286 -21.64 9.05 -19.60
N ARG A 287 -20.42 9.58 -19.48
CA ARG A 287 -19.18 9.07 -20.09
C ARG A 287 -18.00 8.94 -19.11
N THR A 288 -18.16 9.41 -17.86
CA THR A 288 -17.08 9.38 -16.86
C THR A 288 -17.43 8.33 -15.82
N PRO A 289 -16.59 7.31 -15.59
CA PRO A 289 -16.85 6.33 -14.55
C PRO A 289 -16.64 6.92 -13.14
N VAL A 290 -17.27 6.29 -12.15
CA VAL A 290 -17.15 6.59 -10.72
C VAL A 290 -16.93 5.33 -9.91
N TYR A 291 -16.21 5.42 -8.79
CA TYR A 291 -16.15 4.37 -7.77
C TYR A 291 -16.25 4.99 -6.36
N ILE A 292 -16.57 4.19 -5.36
CA ILE A 292 -16.53 4.63 -3.96
C ILE A 292 -15.17 4.22 -3.38
N ALA A 293 -14.35 5.20 -3.03
CA ALA A 293 -12.98 4.98 -2.58
C ALA A 293 -12.88 4.58 -1.10
N GLU A 294 -13.88 4.93 -0.30
CA GLU A 294 -14.05 4.48 1.08
C GLU A 294 -15.53 4.17 1.31
N TYR A 295 -15.85 2.88 1.42
CA TYR A 295 -17.20 2.38 1.70
C TYR A 295 -17.20 1.45 2.90
N HIS A 296 -17.93 1.81 3.96
CA HIS A 296 -18.31 0.91 5.05
C HIS A 296 -19.33 1.64 5.93
N ARG A 297 -20.52 1.05 6.08
CA ARG A 297 -21.53 1.52 7.02
C ARG A 297 -21.43 0.69 8.31
N VAL A 298 -20.88 1.28 9.37
CA VAL A 298 -20.76 0.61 10.68
C VAL A 298 -22.16 0.30 11.26
N GLY A 299 -22.29 -0.84 11.93
CA GLY A 299 -23.49 -1.19 12.72
C GLY A 299 -24.66 -1.77 11.92
N VAL A 300 -24.43 -2.21 10.68
CA VAL A 300 -25.40 -2.98 9.89
C VAL A 300 -24.81 -4.29 9.41
N ASN A 301 -25.68 -5.21 8.95
CA ASN A 301 -25.29 -6.48 8.36
C ASN A 301 -24.42 -6.23 7.11
N GLN A 302 -23.11 -6.46 7.25
CA GLN A 302 -22.15 -6.13 6.19
C GLN A 302 -22.37 -6.96 4.94
N THR A 303 -22.69 -8.25 5.10
CA THR A 303 -22.98 -9.16 3.98
C THR A 303 -24.13 -8.63 3.11
N GLN A 304 -25.17 -8.06 3.73
CA GLN A 304 -26.31 -7.50 3.02
C GLN A 304 -25.99 -6.14 2.37
N ASP A 305 -25.40 -5.19 3.11
CA ASP A 305 -25.12 -3.83 2.60
C ASP A 305 -24.06 -3.88 1.47
N LEU A 306 -23.00 -4.66 1.66
CA LEU A 306 -22.00 -4.93 0.61
C LEU A 306 -22.61 -5.66 -0.59
N GLY A 307 -23.45 -6.66 -0.36
CA GLY A 307 -24.14 -7.38 -1.44
C GLY A 307 -25.00 -6.45 -2.32
N LEU A 308 -25.70 -5.51 -1.70
CA LEU A 308 -26.53 -4.51 -2.39
C LEU A 308 -25.70 -3.51 -3.20
N ILE A 309 -24.59 -2.98 -2.66
CA ILE A 309 -23.78 -1.99 -3.39
C ILE A 309 -23.00 -2.63 -4.56
N MET A 310 -22.50 -3.86 -4.39
CA MET A 310 -21.88 -4.59 -5.50
C MET A 310 -22.89 -4.90 -6.60
N GLU A 311 -24.16 -5.16 -6.25
CA GLU A 311 -25.23 -5.35 -7.22
C GLU A 311 -25.69 -4.04 -7.89
N ALA A 312 -25.56 -2.89 -7.23
CA ALA A 312 -25.71 -1.59 -7.90
C ALA A 312 -24.59 -1.35 -8.93
N ALA A 313 -23.35 -1.71 -8.61
CA ALA A 313 -22.21 -1.61 -9.52
C ALA A 313 -22.34 -2.54 -10.74
N ARG A 314 -22.73 -3.82 -10.56
CA ARG A 314 -22.99 -4.74 -11.70
C ARG A 314 -24.05 -4.22 -12.68
N ARG A 315 -25.05 -3.49 -12.19
CA ARG A 315 -26.17 -2.97 -13.01
C ARG A 315 -25.91 -1.59 -13.60
N ASN A 316 -24.88 -0.88 -13.17
CA ASN A 316 -24.55 0.47 -13.65
C ASN A 316 -23.15 0.49 -14.29
N PRO A 317 -23.01 0.57 -15.63
CA PRO A 317 -21.71 0.53 -16.30
C PRO A 317 -20.79 1.72 -16.01
N LEU A 318 -21.32 2.80 -15.40
CA LEU A 318 -20.49 3.92 -14.93
C LEU A 318 -19.98 3.71 -13.51
N PHE A 319 -20.62 2.85 -12.70
CA PHE A 319 -20.23 2.63 -11.31
C PHE A 319 -19.31 1.41 -11.19
N GLN A 320 -18.01 1.65 -11.12
CA GLN A 320 -16.98 0.61 -11.20
C GLN A 320 -16.90 -0.31 -9.98
N GLY A 321 -17.49 0.05 -8.84
CA GLY A 321 -17.40 -0.70 -7.59
C GLY A 321 -16.91 0.14 -6.41
N ILE A 322 -16.34 -0.51 -5.40
CA ILE A 322 -16.00 0.11 -4.12
C ILE A 322 -14.59 -0.27 -3.64
N SER A 323 -14.11 0.44 -2.61
CA SER A 323 -13.02 0.01 -1.74
C SER A 323 -13.48 0.03 -0.28
N PHE A 324 -13.45 -1.14 0.37
CA PHE A 324 -13.96 -1.32 1.74
C PHE A 324 -13.10 -0.55 2.76
N PHE A 325 -13.72 0.25 3.61
CA PHE A 325 -13.03 1.08 4.61
C PHE A 325 -13.20 0.50 6.03
N GLN A 326 -12.22 -0.18 6.63
CA GLN A 326 -10.82 -0.33 6.25
C GLN A 326 -10.24 -1.67 6.73
N TYR A 327 -9.08 -2.03 6.19
CA TYR A 327 -8.38 -3.27 6.53
C TYR A 327 -8.16 -3.47 8.04
N GLN A 328 -7.59 -2.46 8.71
CA GLN A 328 -7.17 -2.56 10.12
C GLN A 328 -7.92 -1.57 11.01
N VAL A 329 -8.22 -1.96 12.25
CA VAL A 329 -8.70 -1.04 13.29
C VAL A 329 -7.63 0.03 13.56
N ALA A 330 -8.04 1.29 13.47
CA ALA A 330 -7.19 2.44 13.74
C ALA A 330 -7.16 2.76 15.25
N TYR A 331 -6.46 1.94 16.06
CA TYR A 331 -6.36 2.14 17.52
C TYR A 331 -5.74 3.49 17.93
N TRP A 332 -5.05 4.17 17.01
CA TRP A 332 -4.53 5.53 17.21
C TRP A 332 -5.63 6.61 17.19
N LYS A 333 -6.81 6.28 16.67
CA LYS A 333 -8.01 7.13 16.65
C LYS A 333 -8.92 6.84 17.85
N HIS A 334 -9.95 7.67 18.02
CA HIS A 334 -10.87 7.60 19.15
C HIS A 334 -12.33 7.38 18.70
N GLY A 335 -13.21 7.03 19.64
CA GLY A 335 -14.65 6.93 19.40
C GLY A 335 -15.03 5.94 18.30
N THR A 336 -16.01 6.35 17.48
CA THR A 336 -16.59 5.53 16.40
C THR A 336 -15.61 5.20 15.28
N GLU A 337 -14.52 5.95 15.11
CA GLU A 337 -13.54 5.70 14.04
C GLU A 337 -12.83 4.33 14.17
N ARG A 338 -12.81 3.76 15.38
CA ARG A 338 -12.25 2.43 15.62
C ARG A 338 -13.15 1.29 15.10
N ALA A 339 -14.43 1.54 14.85
CA ALA A 339 -15.39 0.53 14.41
C ALA A 339 -15.35 0.24 12.89
N PHE A 340 -14.55 0.99 12.12
CA PHE A 340 -14.42 0.77 10.67
C PHE A 340 -13.46 -0.38 10.29
N GLY A 341 -12.60 -0.85 11.19
CA GLY A 341 -11.61 -1.86 10.88
C GLY A 341 -12.18 -3.29 10.89
N MET A 342 -11.97 -4.06 9.83
CA MET A 342 -12.37 -5.48 9.80
C MET A 342 -11.39 -6.43 10.53
N LEU A 343 -10.15 -5.99 10.75
CA LEU A 343 -9.12 -6.73 11.50
C LEU A 343 -8.51 -5.84 12.59
N GLY A 344 -8.58 -6.29 13.84
CA GLY A 344 -7.87 -5.73 14.99
C GLY A 344 -6.41 -6.18 15.05
N LEU A 345 -5.73 -5.77 16.13
CA LEU A 345 -4.38 -6.22 16.46
C LEU A 345 -4.44 -7.18 17.65
N GLY A 346 -3.95 -8.41 17.45
CA GLY A 346 -3.82 -9.42 18.49
C GLY A 346 -2.55 -9.26 19.33
N ASN A 347 -2.45 -10.02 20.43
CA ASN A 347 -1.39 -9.83 21.42
C ASN A 347 -0.01 -10.43 21.03
N THR A 348 0.09 -11.15 19.91
CA THR A 348 1.34 -11.81 19.48
C THR A 348 2.10 -10.92 18.50
N VAL A 349 3.35 -10.60 18.81
CA VAL A 349 4.28 -9.95 17.87
C VAL A 349 4.83 -10.99 16.90
N LEU A 350 4.58 -10.81 15.60
CA LEU A 350 5.04 -11.69 14.52
C LEU A 350 6.44 -11.31 14.02
N ALA A 351 6.72 -10.00 13.94
CA ALA A 351 7.97 -9.45 13.42
C ALA A 351 8.24 -8.08 14.05
N GLN A 352 9.48 -7.60 13.93
CA GLN A 352 9.83 -6.22 14.24
C GLN A 352 10.14 -5.44 12.96
N MET A 353 9.64 -4.21 12.88
CA MET A 353 9.69 -3.36 11.70
C MET A 353 10.58 -2.14 11.97
N PRO A 354 11.82 -2.10 11.43
CA PRO A 354 12.71 -0.94 11.52
C PRO A 354 12.23 0.14 10.54
N TYR A 355 11.35 1.01 11.01
CA TYR A 355 10.66 2.05 10.24
C TYR A 355 11.30 3.41 10.55
N PHE A 356 12.17 3.86 9.64
CA PHE A 356 12.89 5.15 9.68
C PHE A 356 13.56 5.47 11.03
N GLY A 357 14.38 4.53 11.52
CA GLY A 357 15.17 4.70 12.74
C GLY A 357 14.44 4.37 14.04
N LYS A 358 13.14 4.03 13.99
CA LYS A 358 12.38 3.49 15.12
C LYS A 358 11.99 2.04 14.85
N LEU A 359 11.85 1.26 15.92
CA LEU A 359 11.42 -0.13 15.85
C LEU A 359 9.96 -0.21 16.29
N TYR A 360 9.12 -0.82 15.47
CA TYR A 360 7.71 -1.05 15.77
C TYR A 360 7.44 -2.55 15.74
N ASP A 361 6.61 -3.03 16.66
CA ASP A 361 6.17 -4.43 16.66
C ASP A 361 5.04 -4.62 15.65
N VAL A 362 5.17 -5.64 14.80
CA VAL A 362 4.11 -6.08 13.89
C VAL A 362 3.31 -7.16 14.59
N TYR A 363 2.21 -6.73 15.19
CA TYR A 363 1.24 -7.62 15.83
C TYR A 363 0.48 -8.45 14.80
N CYS A 364 0.10 -9.67 15.19
CA CYS A 364 -0.85 -10.47 14.43
C CYS A 364 -2.22 -9.79 14.32
N LEU A 365 -3.03 -10.26 13.39
CA LEU A 365 -4.39 -9.75 13.17
C LEU A 365 -5.39 -10.55 13.98
N ASP A 366 -6.39 -9.86 14.51
CA ASP A 366 -7.49 -10.44 15.29
C ASP A 366 -8.82 -10.06 14.61
N PRO A 367 -9.62 -10.99 14.09
CA PRO A 367 -10.84 -10.64 13.35
C PRO A 367 -11.84 -9.84 14.20
N VAL A 368 -12.47 -8.84 13.59
CA VAL A 368 -13.50 -8.03 14.25
C VAL A 368 -14.89 -8.57 13.92
N ASP A 369 -15.76 -8.67 14.93
CA ASP A 369 -17.16 -9.06 14.76
C ASP A 369 -17.96 -7.97 14.00
N ASP A 370 -18.77 -8.38 13.03
CA ASP A 370 -19.90 -7.59 12.56
C ASP A 370 -20.96 -7.55 13.67
N THR A 371 -20.99 -6.42 14.37
CA THR A 371 -21.93 -6.13 15.47
C THR A 371 -23.41 -6.36 15.17
N ALA A 372 -23.83 -6.39 13.90
CA ALA A 372 -25.22 -6.60 13.52
C ALA A 372 -25.58 -8.08 13.29
N THR A 373 -24.58 -8.95 13.04
CA THR A 373 -24.80 -10.38 12.72
C THR A 373 -24.13 -11.34 13.71
N GLY A 374 -23.09 -10.90 14.42
CA GLY A 374 -22.24 -11.75 15.26
C GLY A 374 -21.31 -12.67 14.47
N GLY A 375 -21.22 -12.50 13.14
CA GLY A 375 -20.19 -13.13 12.30
C GLY A 375 -18.94 -12.24 12.19
N LEU A 376 -17.88 -12.72 11.53
CA LEU A 376 -16.67 -11.93 11.32
C LEU A 376 -16.86 -10.93 10.16
N MET A 377 -16.46 -9.67 10.37
CA MET A 377 -16.57 -8.61 9.37
C MET A 377 -15.76 -8.92 8.11
N ALA A 378 -14.58 -9.50 8.27
CA ALA A 378 -13.75 -9.93 7.15
C ALA A 378 -14.39 -11.07 6.33
N ASP A 379 -15.13 -11.99 6.97
CA ASP A 379 -15.85 -13.06 6.27
C ASP A 379 -17.04 -12.53 5.48
N ALA A 380 -17.71 -11.46 5.95
CA ALA A 380 -18.74 -10.76 5.20
C ALA A 380 -18.19 -10.12 3.91
N VAL A 381 -17.00 -9.51 3.99
CA VAL A 381 -16.28 -9.00 2.80
C VAL A 381 -15.91 -10.15 1.86
N ALA A 382 -15.30 -11.22 2.38
CA ALA A 382 -14.91 -12.39 1.61
C ALA A 382 -16.08 -13.01 0.85
N TYR A 383 -17.22 -13.20 1.52
CA TYR A 383 -18.43 -13.77 0.92
C TYR A 383 -18.93 -12.94 -0.28
N VAL A 384 -18.98 -11.61 -0.14
CA VAL A 384 -19.50 -10.72 -1.21
C VAL A 384 -18.52 -10.55 -2.37
N TYR A 385 -17.21 -10.53 -2.09
CA TYR A 385 -16.15 -10.44 -3.10
C TYR A 385 -15.80 -11.81 -3.74
N GLY A 386 -16.40 -12.91 -3.29
CA GLY A 386 -16.11 -14.26 -3.80
C GLY A 386 -14.76 -14.83 -3.37
N GLY A 387 -14.22 -14.32 -2.27
CA GLY A 387 -13.01 -14.82 -1.61
C GLY A 387 -13.27 -15.99 -0.66
N SER A 388 -12.28 -16.28 0.18
CA SER A 388 -12.35 -17.27 1.26
C SER A 388 -12.43 -16.59 2.62
N ALA A 389 -13.16 -17.21 3.55
CA ALA A 389 -13.19 -16.81 4.95
C ALA A 389 -11.77 -16.78 5.54
N VAL A 390 -11.53 -15.90 6.52
CA VAL A 390 -10.20 -15.69 7.08
C VAL A 390 -9.81 -16.90 7.94
N ASP A 391 -8.70 -17.55 7.59
CA ASP A 391 -8.13 -18.64 8.38
C ASP A 391 -7.45 -18.08 9.64
N THR A 392 -8.25 -17.90 10.69
CA THR A 392 -7.84 -17.34 11.98
C THR A 392 -6.68 -18.11 12.62
N SER A 393 -6.57 -19.42 12.32
CA SER A 393 -5.48 -20.27 12.81
C SER A 393 -4.10 -19.89 12.24
N LYS A 394 -4.06 -19.14 11.13
CA LYS A 394 -2.83 -18.68 10.49
C LYS A 394 -2.41 -17.27 10.91
N LEU A 395 -3.30 -16.46 11.48
CA LEU A 395 -3.01 -15.04 11.74
C LEU A 395 -1.95 -14.84 12.82
N CYS A 396 -1.98 -15.61 13.91
CA CYS A 396 -1.12 -15.46 15.08
C CYS A 396 -0.09 -16.60 15.27
N VAL A 397 0.34 -17.25 14.18
CA VAL A 397 1.43 -18.27 14.19
C VAL A 397 2.66 -17.77 13.45
N ALA A 398 3.82 -18.37 13.68
CA ALA A 398 5.05 -17.96 13.02
C ALA A 398 4.98 -18.26 11.50
N ASN A 399 5.22 -17.23 10.68
CA ASN A 399 5.13 -17.32 9.23
C ASN A 399 6.32 -18.13 8.64
N PRO A 400 6.08 -19.20 7.86
CA PRO A 400 7.13 -19.96 7.16
C PRO A 400 8.08 -19.13 6.28
N TRP A 401 7.60 -18.07 5.67
CA TRP A 401 8.40 -17.16 4.83
C TRP A 401 9.20 -16.14 5.66
N GLY A 402 8.75 -15.84 6.89
CA GLY A 402 9.47 -15.00 7.86
C GLY A 402 10.42 -15.77 8.77
N ALA A 403 10.21 -17.08 8.91
CA ALA A 403 11.04 -17.96 9.72
C ALA A 403 12.46 -18.04 9.17
N ALA A 404 13.46 -17.80 10.02
CA ALA A 404 14.86 -17.83 9.63
C ALA A 404 15.26 -19.22 9.09
N LEU A 405 15.99 -19.25 7.97
CA LEU A 405 16.44 -20.48 7.31
C LEU A 405 17.61 -21.14 8.06
N ARG A 406 17.31 -21.62 9.27
CA ARG A 406 18.20 -22.28 10.23
C ARG A 406 17.38 -23.04 11.27
N GLU A 407 18.06 -23.79 12.14
CA GLU A 407 17.44 -24.62 13.20
C GLU A 407 16.35 -23.91 14.00
N SER A 408 16.51 -22.63 14.36
CA SER A 408 15.51 -21.90 15.15
C SER A 408 14.20 -21.61 14.39
N GLY A 409 14.27 -21.31 13.08
CA GLY A 409 13.08 -21.10 12.26
C GLY A 409 12.41 -22.43 11.91
N PHE A 410 13.21 -23.44 11.58
CA PHE A 410 12.72 -24.82 11.44
C PHE A 410 11.96 -25.28 12.69
N THR A 411 12.57 -25.16 13.87
CA THR A 411 11.94 -25.52 15.15
C THR A 411 10.62 -24.78 15.34
N SER A 412 10.58 -23.47 15.04
CA SER A 412 9.38 -22.64 15.17
C SER A 412 8.23 -23.05 14.26
N ILE A 413 8.51 -23.48 13.02
CA ILE A 413 7.48 -24.00 12.10
C ILE A 413 7.10 -25.44 12.46
N ALA A 414 8.09 -26.29 12.74
CA ALA A 414 7.86 -27.70 13.08
C ALA A 414 7.04 -27.86 14.37
N SER A 415 7.22 -26.98 15.37
CA SER A 415 6.45 -26.99 16.62
C SER A 415 4.96 -26.66 16.44
N GLN A 416 4.55 -26.06 15.31
CA GLN A 416 3.14 -25.84 14.99
C GLN A 416 2.41 -27.15 14.62
N ASN A 417 3.17 -28.23 14.39
CA ASN A 417 2.65 -29.54 13.97
C ASN A 417 1.70 -29.47 12.76
N ASN A 418 1.94 -28.51 11.86
CA ASN A 418 1.10 -28.21 10.72
C ASN A 418 1.87 -28.49 9.42
N THR A 419 1.45 -29.53 8.69
CA THR A 419 2.09 -29.94 7.43
C THR A 419 2.09 -28.84 6.38
N GLN A 420 1.03 -28.03 6.28
CA GLN A 420 0.95 -26.96 5.27
C GLN A 420 1.93 -25.83 5.57
N GLN A 421 2.11 -25.47 6.83
CA GLN A 421 3.12 -24.49 7.25
C GLN A 421 4.54 -25.02 6.94
N MET A 422 4.79 -26.32 7.14
CA MET A 422 6.06 -26.96 6.77
C MET A 422 6.27 -27.04 5.24
N VAL A 423 5.21 -27.26 4.46
CA VAL A 423 5.25 -27.20 2.98
C VAL A 423 5.72 -25.83 2.50
N GLU A 424 5.17 -24.75 3.07
CA GLU A 424 5.59 -23.39 2.74
C GLU A 424 7.03 -23.07 3.19
N TYR A 425 7.48 -23.60 4.34
CA TYR A 425 8.87 -23.43 4.81
C TYR A 425 9.87 -24.14 3.89
N VAL A 426 9.54 -25.35 3.41
CA VAL A 426 10.36 -26.09 2.45
C VAL A 426 10.34 -25.42 1.07
N GLU A 427 9.21 -24.86 0.62
CA GLU A 427 9.17 -24.04 -0.60
C GLU A 427 10.07 -22.80 -0.47
N HIS A 428 10.03 -22.13 0.68
CA HIS A 428 10.87 -20.98 0.99
C HIS A 428 12.38 -21.32 0.95
N LEU A 429 12.77 -22.48 1.49
CA LEU A 429 14.13 -23.02 1.37
C LEU A 429 14.53 -23.31 -0.07
N LEU A 430 13.66 -23.96 -0.85
CA LEU A 430 13.92 -24.28 -2.25
C LEU A 430 14.15 -23.01 -3.08
N ARG A 431 13.40 -21.93 -2.84
CA ARG A 431 13.64 -20.64 -3.50
C ARG A 431 14.99 -20.01 -3.14
N HIS A 432 15.58 -20.33 -1.99
CA HIS A 432 16.95 -19.93 -1.61
C HIS A 432 18.04 -20.88 -2.13
N LEU A 433 17.65 -22.02 -2.72
CA LEU A 433 18.54 -23.01 -3.34
C LEU A 433 18.57 -22.92 -4.88
N GLY A 434 17.91 -21.92 -5.48
CA GLY A 434 17.74 -21.84 -6.94
C GLY A 434 16.78 -22.89 -7.49
N ALA A 435 15.92 -23.44 -6.64
CA ALA A 435 15.04 -24.55 -6.97
C ALA A 435 13.56 -24.17 -6.97
N THR A 436 12.79 -24.95 -7.71
CA THR A 436 11.32 -24.90 -7.78
C THR A 436 10.74 -26.29 -7.53
N VAL A 437 9.45 -26.35 -7.23
CA VAL A 437 8.73 -27.60 -6.96
C VAL A 437 8.26 -28.20 -8.29
N ALA A 438 8.84 -29.31 -8.70
CA ALA A 438 8.45 -30.04 -9.91
C ALA A 438 7.25 -30.98 -9.66
N TYR A 439 7.06 -31.46 -8.42
CA TYR A 439 5.95 -32.34 -8.08
C TYR A 439 5.43 -32.12 -6.65
N VAL A 440 4.23 -31.51 -6.55
CA VAL A 440 3.62 -31.05 -5.28
C VAL A 440 3.40 -32.18 -4.28
N GLN A 441 2.98 -33.38 -4.72
CA GLN A 441 2.78 -34.51 -3.80
C GLN A 441 4.12 -34.97 -3.18
N GLY A 442 5.24 -34.85 -3.90
CA GLY A 442 6.58 -35.12 -3.36
C GLY A 442 6.95 -34.14 -2.25
N LEU A 443 6.69 -32.85 -2.44
CA LEU A 443 6.86 -31.81 -1.41
C LEU A 443 5.96 -32.06 -0.19
N ASN A 444 4.70 -32.43 -0.38
CA ASN A 444 3.76 -32.72 0.71
C ASN A 444 4.22 -33.93 1.54
N THR A 445 4.62 -35.03 0.88
CA THR A 445 5.17 -36.22 1.55
C THR A 445 6.50 -35.92 2.24
N PHE A 446 7.35 -35.09 1.64
CA PHE A 446 8.59 -34.63 2.27
C PHE A 446 8.30 -33.87 3.57
N SER A 447 7.48 -32.82 3.48
CA SER A 447 7.19 -31.88 4.58
C SER A 447 6.41 -32.52 5.72
N ALA A 448 5.54 -33.49 5.43
CA ALA A 448 4.80 -34.25 6.45
C ALA A 448 5.72 -35.01 7.43
N ARG A 449 6.93 -35.41 7.02
CA ARG A 449 7.93 -36.03 7.91
C ARG A 449 8.62 -35.05 8.84
N PHE A 450 8.63 -33.77 8.48
CA PHE A 450 9.31 -32.69 9.20
C PHE A 450 8.37 -31.85 10.09
N ALA A 451 7.05 -31.95 9.88
CA ALA A 451 6.07 -31.42 10.82
C ALA A 451 6.12 -32.19 12.15
N GLY A 452 6.08 -31.48 13.28
CA GLY A 452 6.06 -32.07 14.63
C GLY A 452 7.42 -32.25 15.31
N ALA A 453 8.54 -31.91 14.64
CA ALA A 453 9.92 -31.80 15.16
C ALA A 453 10.58 -33.06 15.79
N ALA A 454 9.83 -34.08 16.21
CA ALA A 454 10.35 -35.22 16.96
C ALA A 454 11.34 -36.07 16.12
N GLY A 455 12.64 -35.97 16.42
CA GLY A 455 13.70 -36.72 15.74
C GLY A 455 14.16 -36.13 14.39
N THR A 456 13.72 -34.92 14.04
CA THR A 456 14.15 -34.20 12.83
C THR A 456 14.86 -32.89 13.17
N SER A 457 15.70 -32.38 12.26
CA SER A 457 16.41 -31.11 12.42
C SER A 457 16.51 -30.37 11.09
N PHE A 458 16.85 -29.08 11.14
CA PHE A 458 17.15 -28.32 9.93
C PHE A 458 18.31 -28.93 9.14
N ALA A 459 19.33 -29.43 9.85
CA ALA A 459 20.47 -30.10 9.22
C ALA A 459 20.06 -31.38 8.46
N SER A 460 19.14 -32.19 8.99
CA SER A 460 18.67 -33.39 8.28
C SER A 460 17.80 -33.04 7.07
N MET A 461 16.92 -32.03 7.21
CA MET A 461 16.16 -31.48 6.07
C MET A 461 17.08 -30.99 4.96
N MET A 462 18.09 -30.20 5.31
CA MET A 462 19.04 -29.65 4.33
C MET A 462 19.89 -30.71 3.65
N SER A 463 20.27 -31.77 4.36
CA SER A 463 20.98 -32.91 3.77
C SER A 463 20.13 -33.62 2.71
N GLU A 464 18.82 -33.83 2.98
CA GLU A 464 17.92 -34.43 1.98
C GLU A 464 17.66 -33.50 0.78
N LEU A 465 17.46 -32.19 0.99
CA LEU A 465 17.28 -31.22 -0.09
C LEU A 465 18.55 -31.05 -0.94
N GLY A 466 19.73 -31.09 -0.33
CA GLY A 466 21.03 -31.08 -1.00
C GLY A 466 21.24 -32.29 -1.92
N GLY A 467 20.57 -33.42 -1.62
CA GLY A 467 20.48 -34.59 -2.50
C GLY A 467 19.67 -34.37 -3.79
N ARG A 468 19.11 -33.17 -4.01
CA ARG A 468 18.30 -32.78 -5.19
C ARG A 468 17.19 -33.78 -5.49
N PRO A 469 16.22 -33.97 -4.57
CA PRO A 469 15.22 -35.01 -4.71
C PRO A 469 14.36 -34.78 -5.95
N TRP A 470 13.94 -35.87 -6.61
CA TRP A 470 13.30 -35.90 -7.93
C TRP A 470 12.06 -35.01 -8.10
N TRP A 471 11.41 -34.60 -7.01
CA TRP A 471 10.25 -33.71 -7.00
C TRP A 471 10.64 -32.21 -7.03
N THR A 472 11.93 -31.89 -7.12
CA THR A 472 12.49 -30.53 -7.27
C THR A 472 13.11 -30.32 -8.64
N SER A 473 13.16 -29.07 -9.10
CA SER A 473 13.88 -28.66 -10.31
C SER A 473 14.81 -27.49 -9.98
N PHE A 474 16.12 -27.66 -10.23
CA PHE A 474 17.14 -26.64 -9.98
C PHE A 474 17.43 -25.88 -11.27
N ASP A 475 17.33 -24.55 -11.23
CA ASP A 475 17.52 -23.69 -12.39
C ASP A 475 19.01 -23.35 -12.59
N SER A 476 19.56 -23.70 -13.75
CA SER A 476 20.93 -23.35 -14.14
C SER A 476 21.15 -21.84 -14.32
N ASN A 477 20.07 -21.07 -14.48
CA ASN A 477 20.09 -19.61 -14.62
C ASN A 477 19.77 -18.90 -13.30
N ALA A 478 19.67 -19.62 -12.17
CA ALA A 478 19.46 -19.00 -10.87
C ALA A 478 20.58 -17.99 -10.55
N LYS A 479 20.21 -16.88 -9.90
CA LYS A 479 21.11 -15.77 -9.59
C LYS A 479 21.02 -15.40 -8.12
N CYS A 480 22.15 -14.99 -7.56
CA CYS A 480 22.18 -14.43 -6.22
C CYS A 480 21.69 -12.98 -6.25
N LEU A 481 20.55 -12.70 -5.63
CA LEU A 481 19.83 -11.43 -5.75
C LEU A 481 19.34 -10.93 -4.39
N ALA A 482 18.87 -9.69 -4.30
CA ALA A 482 18.37 -9.13 -3.05
C ALA A 482 17.04 -9.78 -2.66
N ASN A 483 16.95 -10.24 -1.41
CA ASN A 483 15.71 -10.78 -0.87
C ASN A 483 14.67 -9.66 -0.77
N ARG A 484 13.62 -9.73 -1.60
CA ARG A 484 12.51 -8.77 -1.64
C ARG A 484 11.69 -8.73 -0.34
N TYR A 485 11.87 -9.71 0.51
CA TYR A 485 11.23 -9.80 1.82
C TYR A 485 12.12 -9.33 2.99
N ALA A 486 13.37 -8.94 2.73
CA ALA A 486 14.21 -8.25 3.70
C ALA A 486 13.97 -6.73 3.63
N THR A 487 14.10 -6.03 4.77
CA THR A 487 13.99 -4.57 4.79
C THR A 487 15.21 -3.88 4.14
N PRO A 488 15.06 -2.65 3.59
CA PRO A 488 16.17 -1.93 2.97
C PRO A 488 17.39 -1.73 3.88
N GLY A 489 17.20 -1.67 5.20
CA GLY A 489 18.31 -1.59 6.16
C GLY A 489 19.15 -2.88 6.20
N VAL A 490 18.51 -4.04 6.19
CA VAL A 490 19.17 -5.36 6.15
C VAL A 490 19.92 -5.54 4.82
N VAL A 491 19.27 -5.20 3.70
CA VAL A 491 19.88 -5.26 2.36
C VAL A 491 21.04 -4.27 2.23
N GLY A 492 20.88 -3.03 2.70
CA GLY A 492 21.93 -2.00 2.70
C GLY A 492 23.18 -2.39 3.48
N GLY A 493 23.02 -3.00 4.66
CA GLY A 493 24.14 -3.53 5.45
C GLY A 493 24.91 -4.64 4.70
N ALA A 494 24.19 -5.56 4.07
CA ALA A 494 24.78 -6.65 3.29
C ALA A 494 25.49 -6.15 2.02
N ILE A 495 24.99 -5.11 1.34
CA ILE A 495 25.71 -4.45 0.23
C ILE A 495 27.08 -3.95 0.71
N GLY A 496 27.11 -3.22 1.83
CA GLY A 496 28.34 -2.67 2.39
C GLY A 496 29.38 -3.75 2.71
N TRP A 497 28.93 -4.87 3.28
CA TRP A 497 29.79 -6.04 3.55
C TRP A 497 30.30 -6.69 2.25
N ALA A 498 29.42 -6.94 1.28
CA ALA A 498 29.76 -7.60 0.02
C ALA A 498 30.78 -6.79 -0.78
N CYS A 499 30.62 -5.46 -0.84
CA CYS A 499 31.56 -4.55 -1.50
C CYS A 499 32.96 -4.49 -0.89
N GLN A 500 33.15 -5.00 0.34
CA GLN A 500 34.45 -5.06 1.02
C GLN A 500 35.16 -6.42 0.86
N GLN A 501 34.51 -7.42 0.25
CA GLN A 501 35.10 -8.75 0.13
C GLN A 501 36.16 -8.82 -1.00
N PRO A 502 37.20 -9.65 -0.85
CA PRO A 502 38.09 -9.97 -1.95
C PRO A 502 37.30 -10.55 -3.14
N GLY A 503 37.56 -10.06 -4.36
CA GLY A 503 36.84 -10.49 -5.57
C GLY A 503 35.49 -9.81 -5.81
N ALA A 504 35.01 -8.97 -4.88
CA ALA A 504 33.76 -8.22 -5.05
C ALA A 504 33.77 -7.33 -6.31
N PRO A 505 32.58 -7.07 -6.91
CA PRO A 505 32.46 -6.10 -7.99
C PRO A 505 32.91 -4.71 -7.54
N ASN A 506 33.39 -3.89 -8.47
CA ASN A 506 33.71 -2.49 -8.19
C ASN A 506 32.42 -1.70 -7.88
N CYS A 507 32.05 -1.62 -6.60
CA CYS A 507 30.85 -0.90 -6.16
C CYS A 507 30.89 0.62 -6.37
N SER A 508 32.04 1.20 -6.73
CA SER A 508 32.12 2.57 -7.23
C SER A 508 31.49 2.74 -8.62
N PHE A 509 31.13 1.63 -9.28
CA PHE A 509 30.65 1.58 -10.67
C PHE A 509 29.34 0.78 -10.78
N ILE A 510 28.35 1.13 -9.96
CA ILE A 510 26.99 0.61 -10.10
C ILE A 510 26.29 1.34 -11.27
N PRO A 511 25.69 0.63 -12.25
CA PRO A 511 24.92 1.25 -13.32
C PRO A 511 23.80 2.15 -12.79
N GLN A 512 23.61 3.32 -13.41
CA GLN A 512 22.67 4.34 -12.92
C GLN A 512 21.22 3.82 -12.75
N HIS A 513 20.79 2.87 -13.59
CA HIS A 513 19.46 2.25 -13.46
C HIS A 513 19.37 1.33 -12.24
N CYS A 514 20.43 0.60 -11.89
CA CYS A 514 20.50 -0.21 -10.67
C CYS A 514 20.63 0.66 -9.40
N GLY A 515 21.27 1.83 -9.50
CA GLY A 515 21.40 2.79 -8.41
C GLY A 515 20.10 3.44 -7.92
N ARG A 516 18.94 3.11 -8.50
CA ARG A 516 17.64 3.72 -8.15
C ARG A 516 16.98 3.14 -6.90
N SER A 517 17.34 1.91 -6.52
CA SER A 517 16.75 1.17 -5.41
C SER A 517 17.81 0.37 -4.66
N THR A 518 17.70 0.27 -3.34
CA THR A 518 18.57 -0.57 -2.51
C THR A 518 18.53 -2.03 -2.98
N TYR A 519 17.37 -2.54 -3.43
CA TYR A 519 17.25 -3.90 -3.93
C TYR A 519 17.98 -4.10 -5.27
N LEU A 520 17.90 -3.14 -6.19
CA LEU A 520 18.59 -3.22 -7.49
C LEU A 520 20.11 -3.03 -7.36
N ILE A 521 20.58 -2.24 -6.40
CA ILE A 521 22.00 -2.19 -6.02
C ILE A 521 22.45 -3.57 -5.52
N ALA A 522 21.69 -4.18 -4.62
CA ALA A 522 21.99 -5.51 -4.10
C ALA A 522 21.94 -6.59 -5.18
N ASP A 523 20.98 -6.57 -6.12
CA ASP A 523 20.96 -7.47 -7.26
C ASP A 523 22.26 -7.38 -8.09
N TYR A 524 22.75 -6.15 -8.31
CA TYR A 524 24.01 -5.93 -9.01
C TYR A 524 25.23 -6.44 -8.25
N VAL A 525 25.30 -6.18 -6.94
CA VAL A 525 26.44 -6.49 -6.08
C VAL A 525 26.48 -7.98 -5.70
N PHE A 526 25.37 -8.53 -5.21
CA PHE A 526 25.27 -9.91 -4.72
C PHE A 526 25.49 -10.91 -5.84
N SER A 527 24.92 -10.70 -7.02
CA SER A 527 25.07 -11.62 -8.16
C SER A 527 26.53 -11.71 -8.63
N ARG A 528 27.23 -10.57 -8.71
CA ARG A 528 28.65 -10.52 -9.14
C ARG A 528 29.59 -11.01 -8.06
N TYR A 529 29.32 -10.71 -6.79
CA TYR A 529 30.07 -11.29 -5.67
C TYR A 529 29.94 -12.81 -5.67
N TYR A 530 28.72 -13.35 -5.80
CA TYR A 530 28.47 -14.79 -5.84
C TYR A 530 29.17 -15.46 -7.03
N GLU A 531 29.10 -14.87 -8.23
CA GLU A 531 29.82 -15.38 -9.40
C GLU A 531 31.35 -15.36 -9.22
N SER A 532 31.90 -14.38 -8.48
CA SER A 532 33.35 -14.30 -8.22
C SER A 532 33.91 -15.47 -7.39
N LEU A 533 33.04 -16.16 -6.63
CA LEU A 533 33.41 -17.34 -5.83
C LEU A 533 33.53 -18.61 -6.70
N GLY A 534 32.95 -18.62 -7.91
CA GLY A 534 33.02 -19.75 -8.81
C GLY A 534 32.48 -21.05 -8.19
N SER A 535 33.29 -22.11 -8.19
CA SER A 535 32.89 -23.44 -7.70
C SER A 535 32.85 -23.59 -6.18
N THR A 536 33.28 -22.59 -5.40
CA THR A 536 33.15 -22.60 -3.93
C THR A 536 31.88 -21.91 -3.44
N ALA A 537 31.06 -21.36 -4.34
CA ALA A 537 29.82 -20.70 -4.02
C ALA A 537 28.75 -21.68 -3.51
N ASP A 538 28.21 -21.42 -2.32
CA ASP A 538 27.10 -22.16 -1.72
C ASP A 538 25.84 -21.26 -1.69
N PRO A 539 24.69 -21.68 -2.24
CA PRO A 539 23.48 -20.86 -2.25
C PRO A 539 23.00 -20.36 -0.87
N LEU A 540 23.17 -21.14 0.20
CA LEU A 540 22.72 -20.77 1.55
C LEU A 540 23.80 -20.11 2.40
N ALA A 541 25.08 -20.41 2.18
CA ALA A 541 26.17 -19.75 2.91
C ALA A 541 26.64 -18.46 2.21
N SER A 542 26.82 -18.50 0.88
CA SER A 542 27.41 -17.42 0.09
C SER A 542 26.39 -16.40 -0.44
N CYS A 543 25.11 -16.77 -0.60
CA CYS A 543 24.08 -15.84 -1.11
C CYS A 543 23.07 -15.34 -0.06
N ASN A 544 22.98 -15.96 1.11
CA ASN A 544 21.99 -15.59 2.11
C ASN A 544 22.26 -14.20 2.74
N PHE A 545 23.54 -13.85 2.96
CA PHE A 545 23.97 -12.62 3.66
C PHE A 545 23.16 -12.31 4.94
N GLY A 546 22.85 -13.33 5.75
CA GLY A 546 22.02 -13.18 6.96
C GLY A 546 20.54 -12.91 6.70
N GLY A 547 20.00 -13.32 5.56
CA GLY A 547 18.61 -13.12 5.11
C GLY A 547 18.44 -11.99 4.10
N ALA A 548 19.49 -11.22 3.80
CA ALA A 548 19.43 -10.10 2.87
C ALA A 548 19.43 -10.51 1.38
N GLY A 549 19.91 -11.71 1.06
CA GLY A 549 19.96 -12.23 -0.31
C GLY A 549 19.33 -13.61 -0.47
N VAL A 550 19.04 -13.95 -1.72
CA VAL A 550 18.34 -15.17 -2.13
C VAL A 550 18.92 -15.66 -3.46
N PHE A 551 19.28 -16.95 -3.55
CA PHE A 551 19.70 -17.56 -4.81
C PHE A 551 18.45 -17.94 -5.61
N ALA A 552 17.80 -16.95 -6.23
CA ALA A 552 16.50 -17.09 -6.85
C ALA A 552 16.59 -17.73 -8.25
N ALA A 553 15.68 -18.66 -8.56
CA ALA A 553 15.47 -19.16 -9.91
C ALA A 553 14.96 -18.07 -10.87
N SER A 554 15.22 -18.22 -12.17
CA SER A 554 14.83 -17.24 -13.19
C SER A 554 13.31 -17.04 -13.29
N SER A 555 12.53 -18.09 -13.05
CA SER A 555 11.06 -18.04 -12.95
C SER A 555 10.55 -17.19 -11.78
N VAL A 556 11.38 -16.94 -10.76
CA VAL A 556 11.08 -16.07 -9.61
C VAL A 556 11.57 -14.66 -9.91
N HIS A 557 12.85 -14.48 -10.23
CA HIS A 557 13.42 -13.13 -10.35
C HIS A 557 13.02 -12.37 -11.62
N SER A 558 12.52 -13.05 -12.66
CA SER A 558 11.90 -12.39 -13.83
C SER A 558 10.59 -11.68 -13.51
N GLN A 559 10.00 -11.94 -12.34
CA GLN A 559 8.80 -11.25 -11.86
C GLN A 559 9.13 -9.92 -11.17
N TRP A 560 10.40 -9.70 -10.78
CA TRP A 560 10.84 -8.50 -10.07
C TRP A 560 11.32 -7.43 -11.05
N THR A 561 10.75 -6.23 -10.96
CA THR A 561 11.02 -5.15 -11.91
C THR A 561 12.49 -4.70 -11.84
N GLY A 562 13.24 -4.90 -12.93
CA GLY A 562 14.65 -4.48 -13.06
C GLY A 562 15.70 -5.47 -12.56
N ALA A 563 15.30 -6.60 -11.94
CA ALA A 563 16.24 -7.52 -11.30
C ALA A 563 17.14 -8.24 -12.31
N ALA A 564 16.59 -8.67 -13.45
CA ALA A 564 17.33 -9.39 -14.48
C ALA A 564 18.36 -8.50 -15.19
N GLU A 565 18.05 -7.21 -15.34
CA GLU A 565 18.93 -6.20 -15.93
C GLU A 565 20.12 -5.89 -15.02
N CYS A 566 19.89 -5.85 -13.70
CA CYS A 566 20.93 -5.62 -12.71
C CYS A 566 21.76 -6.86 -12.37
N ALA A 567 21.21 -8.07 -12.52
CA ALA A 567 21.90 -9.34 -12.28
C ALA A 567 23.21 -9.48 -13.11
N ALA A 568 24.10 -10.35 -12.63
CA ALA A 568 25.32 -10.72 -13.33
C ALA A 568 25.02 -11.56 -14.58
N GLY A 569 25.84 -11.38 -15.63
CA GLY A 569 25.59 -11.94 -16.96
C GLY A 569 24.59 -11.15 -17.82
N SER A 570 24.04 -10.03 -17.34
CA SER A 570 23.24 -9.13 -18.19
C SER A 570 24.13 -8.46 -19.25
N ASN A 571 23.75 -8.58 -20.53
CA ASN A 571 24.47 -7.99 -21.67
C ASN A 571 24.21 -6.47 -21.80
N PHE A 572 24.17 -5.74 -20.70
CA PHE A 572 23.98 -4.30 -20.74
C PHE A 572 25.29 -3.60 -21.12
N THR A 573 25.39 -3.16 -22.37
CA THR A 573 26.50 -2.31 -22.81
C THR A 573 26.48 -1.03 -21.98
N TYR A 574 27.50 -0.84 -21.14
CA TYR A 574 27.67 0.40 -20.40
C TYR A 574 27.92 1.54 -21.39
N VAL A 575 26.86 2.28 -21.70
CA VAL A 575 26.98 3.61 -22.30
C VAL A 575 27.55 4.47 -21.18
N ALA A 576 28.86 4.78 -21.28
CA ALA A 576 29.47 5.71 -20.37
C ALA A 576 28.66 7.00 -20.37
N PRO A 577 28.32 7.57 -19.19
CA PRO A 577 27.56 8.80 -19.13
C PRO A 577 28.34 9.83 -19.93
N THR A 578 27.78 10.22 -21.08
CA THR A 578 28.35 11.25 -21.93
C THR A 578 28.62 12.43 -21.02
N PRO A 579 29.88 12.93 -20.90
CA PRO A 579 30.19 14.01 -20.00
C PRO A 579 29.18 15.12 -20.23
N ALA A 580 28.43 15.48 -19.17
CA ALA A 580 27.38 16.48 -19.28
C ALA A 580 28.00 17.70 -19.98
N PRO A 581 27.44 18.16 -21.11
CA PRO A 581 28.08 19.18 -21.94
C PRO A 581 28.45 20.34 -21.03
N ALA A 582 29.76 20.64 -20.97
CA ALA A 582 30.29 21.58 -20.00
C ALA A 582 29.42 22.84 -20.02
N PRO A 583 28.89 23.28 -18.86
CA PRO A 583 27.83 24.27 -18.81
C PRO A 583 28.25 25.45 -19.66
N ALA A 584 27.51 25.68 -20.74
CA ALA A 584 27.90 26.65 -21.76
C ALA A 584 28.15 27.97 -21.04
N VAL A 585 29.41 28.43 -21.07
CA VAL A 585 29.80 29.68 -20.42
C VAL A 585 29.06 30.78 -21.17
N GLN A 586 27.89 31.14 -20.64
CA GLN A 586 27.18 32.33 -21.05
C GLN A 586 28.08 33.49 -20.65
N THR A 587 28.86 33.98 -21.61
CA THR A 587 29.41 35.32 -21.60
C THR A 587 28.24 36.29 -21.58
N THR A 588 27.69 36.51 -20.38
CA THR A 588 26.78 37.59 -20.09
C THR A 588 27.52 38.88 -20.39
N ALA A 589 27.20 39.49 -21.53
CA ALA A 589 27.62 40.84 -21.80
C ALA A 589 27.18 41.73 -20.62
N PRO A 590 28.06 42.63 -20.12
CA PRO A 590 27.71 43.47 -18.98
C PRO A 590 26.44 44.27 -19.30
N PRO A 591 25.47 44.35 -18.37
CA PRO A 591 24.22 45.07 -18.61
C PRO A 591 24.52 46.56 -18.87
N PRO A 592 23.75 47.22 -19.74
CA PRO A 592 23.91 48.65 -19.99
C PRO A 592 23.70 49.43 -18.69
N VAL A 593 24.59 50.38 -18.41
CA VAL A 593 24.58 51.19 -17.19
C VAL A 593 23.37 52.13 -17.20
N VAL A 594 22.27 51.68 -16.59
CA VAL A 594 21.10 52.53 -16.31
C VAL A 594 21.44 53.41 -15.10
N ARG A 595 21.57 54.73 -15.32
CA ARG A 595 21.73 55.70 -14.24
C ARG A 595 20.42 55.86 -13.49
N SER A 596 20.31 55.21 -12.34
CA SER A 596 19.23 55.43 -11.37
C SER A 596 19.44 56.78 -10.67
N VAL A 597 18.41 57.64 -10.66
CA VAL A 597 18.38 58.86 -9.84
C VAL A 597 17.73 58.52 -8.50
N THR A 598 18.47 58.71 -7.41
CA THR A 598 18.01 58.40 -6.04
C THR A 598 17.39 59.63 -5.38
N PRO A 599 16.14 59.59 -4.88
CA PRO A 599 15.63 60.57 -3.92
C PRO A 599 16.18 60.31 -2.51
N ALA A 600 16.28 61.35 -1.70
CA ALA A 600 16.88 61.31 -0.37
C ALA A 600 15.91 60.94 0.77
N ALA A 601 16.48 60.86 1.99
CA ALA A 601 15.85 60.56 3.29
C ALA A 601 15.65 59.06 3.60
N GLU A 602 15.76 58.58 4.84
CA GLU A 602 16.01 59.31 6.11
C GLU A 602 16.86 58.49 7.10
N THR A 603 17.49 59.19 8.06
CA THR A 603 18.54 58.64 8.93
C THR A 603 18.00 58.21 10.29
N THR A 604 18.29 56.99 10.75
CA THR A 604 18.31 56.68 12.20
C THR A 604 19.25 55.51 12.52
N ALA A 605 20.22 55.77 13.39
CA ALA A 605 21.01 54.80 14.15
C ALA A 605 20.50 54.85 15.62
N PRO A 606 21.06 54.16 16.64
CA PRO A 606 22.22 53.24 16.73
C PRO A 606 21.82 51.93 17.51
N PRO A 607 22.66 51.18 18.27
CA PRO A 607 24.12 51.20 18.47
C PRO A 607 24.84 49.84 18.32
N ALA A 608 26.16 49.88 18.51
CA ALA A 608 27.09 48.75 18.35
C ALA A 608 27.63 48.19 19.68
N ALA A 609 28.07 46.93 19.64
CA ALA A 609 29.11 46.34 20.49
C ALA A 609 29.83 45.27 19.63
N ALA A 610 31.08 45.45 19.20
CA ALA A 610 32.33 45.37 19.96
C ALA A 610 32.72 43.92 20.35
N THR A 611 33.69 43.37 19.59
CA THR A 611 34.78 42.44 19.98
C THR A 611 34.56 41.44 21.14
N THR A 612 34.96 40.17 21.01
CA THR A 612 36.39 39.77 21.01
C THR A 612 36.55 38.32 20.51
N ALA A 613 37.69 37.99 19.90
CA ALA A 613 38.03 36.64 19.48
C ALA A 613 38.72 35.82 20.59
N GLN A 614 38.47 34.51 20.64
CA GLN A 614 39.49 33.54 21.06
C GLN A 614 39.17 32.13 20.54
N ALA A 615 40.21 31.39 20.16
CA ALA A 615 40.11 30.03 19.65
C ALA A 615 40.30 29.01 20.79
N ALA A 616 39.55 27.91 20.77
CA ALA A 616 39.83 26.73 21.56
C ALA A 616 39.47 25.47 20.77
N THR A 617 40.49 24.66 20.49
CA THR A 617 40.40 23.31 19.91
C THR A 617 39.91 22.29 20.93
N THR A 618 38.86 21.54 20.62
CA THR A 618 38.70 20.12 21.00
C THR A 618 37.73 19.41 20.04
N GLY A 619 38.22 18.44 19.27
CA GLY A 619 37.36 17.55 18.48
C GLY A 619 36.98 16.29 19.28
N PRO A 620 35.78 15.73 19.10
CA PRO A 620 35.38 14.49 19.78
C PRO A 620 36.02 13.25 19.14
N THR A 621 36.63 12.41 19.98
CA THR A 621 37.21 11.12 19.63
C THR A 621 36.11 10.09 19.29
N PRO A 622 36.26 9.25 18.24
CA PRO A 622 35.29 8.18 17.97
C PRO A 622 35.40 7.05 19.00
N VAL A 623 34.25 6.58 19.47
CA VAL A 623 34.14 5.40 20.36
C VAL A 623 34.35 4.13 19.54
N ALA A 624 35.32 3.30 19.95
CA ALA A 624 35.60 2.01 19.31
C ALA A 624 34.73 0.89 19.90
N THR A 625 33.98 0.20 19.04
CA THR A 625 33.23 -1.01 19.40
C THR A 625 34.14 -2.25 19.30
N PRO A 626 34.24 -3.11 20.34
CA PRO A 626 35.07 -4.31 20.27
C PRO A 626 34.39 -5.44 19.46
N ALA A 627 35.20 -6.20 18.73
CA ALA A 627 34.76 -7.38 17.98
C ALA A 627 34.45 -8.59 18.89
N PRO A 628 33.54 -9.49 18.50
CA PRO A 628 33.25 -10.70 19.26
C PRO A 628 34.36 -11.75 19.08
N GLY A 629 35.07 -12.07 20.16
CA GLY A 629 36.07 -13.14 20.18
C GLY A 629 35.42 -14.52 20.28
N THR A 630 35.97 -15.48 19.53
CA THR A 630 35.65 -16.91 19.62
C THR A 630 36.16 -17.52 20.93
N THR A 631 35.30 -18.22 21.66
CA THR A 631 35.71 -19.26 22.61
C THR A 631 34.82 -20.49 22.46
N ALA A 632 35.45 -21.67 22.53
CA ALA A 632 34.79 -22.97 22.56
C ALA A 632 35.33 -23.73 23.76
N GLU A 633 34.42 -24.32 24.54
CA GLU A 633 34.57 -25.37 25.57
C GLU A 633 33.22 -25.38 26.31
N SER A 634 32.71 -26.43 26.95
CA SER A 634 32.94 -27.87 27.00
C SER A 634 31.89 -28.38 28.01
N ALA A 635 31.48 -29.63 27.91
CA ALA A 635 30.48 -30.22 28.80
C ALA A 635 30.96 -30.34 30.27
N ALA A 636 30.04 -30.22 31.25
CA ALA A 636 29.53 -31.39 32.02
C ALA A 636 28.83 -31.02 33.36
N SER A 637 27.94 -31.93 33.78
CA SER A 637 27.50 -32.23 35.17
C SER A 637 26.46 -31.30 35.84
N THR A 638 25.21 -31.77 36.10
CA THR A 638 24.66 -32.35 37.37
C THR A 638 24.75 -31.39 38.60
N THR A 639 23.72 -31.13 39.44
CA THR A 639 22.66 -32.02 39.96
C THR A 639 21.48 -31.29 40.66
N SER A 640 20.28 -31.89 40.61
CA SER A 640 19.24 -32.02 41.69
C SER A 640 18.44 -30.84 42.33
N ARG A 641 17.10 -31.01 42.20
CA ARG A 641 16.02 -31.06 43.25
C ARG A 641 15.43 -29.80 43.93
N GLY A 642 14.10 -29.88 44.13
CA GLY A 642 13.22 -29.01 44.93
C GLY A 642 12.25 -28.23 44.02
N SER A 643 10.98 -28.61 43.77
CA SER A 643 9.91 -29.21 44.59
C SER A 643 9.58 -28.43 45.86
N ALA A 644 8.57 -27.56 45.82
CA ALA A 644 7.37 -27.65 46.69
C ALA A 644 6.32 -26.56 46.36
N THR A 645 5.04 -26.98 46.34
CA THR A 645 3.79 -26.29 46.78
C THR A 645 3.78 -24.75 46.87
N SER A 646 2.89 -24.03 46.19
CA SER A 646 1.43 -23.95 46.39
C SER A 646 0.98 -23.57 47.81
N GLU A 647 0.48 -22.35 48.00
CA GLU A 647 -0.67 -22.11 48.87
C GLU A 647 -1.35 -20.78 48.54
N ALA A 648 -2.67 -20.74 48.72
CA ALA A 648 -3.50 -19.56 48.53
C ALA A 648 -3.88 -18.99 49.89
N MET A 649 -4.08 -17.66 49.99
CA MET A 649 -4.76 -17.09 51.14
C MET A 649 -5.71 -15.95 50.74
N SER A 650 -7.00 -16.24 50.92
CA SER A 650 -8.06 -15.25 51.03
C SER A 650 -8.05 -14.64 52.43
N THR A 651 -8.43 -13.38 52.59
CA THR A 651 -9.10 -12.90 53.80
C THR A 651 -9.89 -11.62 53.53
N THR A 652 -10.97 -11.45 54.29
CA THR A 652 -12.06 -10.48 54.07
C THR A 652 -12.16 -9.43 55.19
N GLY A 653 -12.61 -8.22 54.84
CA GLY A 653 -13.26 -7.26 55.74
C GLY A 653 -12.34 -6.21 56.42
N ALA A 654 -12.84 -5.08 56.94
CA ALA A 654 -14.17 -4.47 56.78
C ALA A 654 -14.21 -2.98 57.25
N THR A 655 -15.01 -2.15 56.56
CA THR A 655 -15.78 -0.95 57.03
C THR A 655 -15.17 0.36 57.59
N THR A 656 -15.77 1.46 57.08
CA THR A 656 -16.12 2.78 57.69
C THR A 656 -15.07 3.86 58.05
N SER A 657 -15.05 4.96 57.28
CA SER A 657 -15.49 6.35 57.64
C SER A 657 -14.97 7.33 56.56
N ALA A 658 -15.81 8.07 55.82
CA ALA A 658 -16.56 9.31 56.14
C ALA A 658 -15.74 10.61 55.91
N GLY A 659 -16.23 11.46 54.99
CA GLY A 659 -15.63 12.73 54.55
C GLY A 659 -15.26 12.73 53.05
N GLY A 660 -15.69 13.65 52.19
CA GLY A 660 -16.53 14.84 52.40
C GLY A 660 -15.93 16.09 51.76
N ALA A 661 -15.89 16.18 50.43
CA ALA A 661 -15.51 17.41 49.72
C ALA A 661 -16.17 17.54 48.33
N SER A 662 -16.83 18.68 48.16
CA SER A 662 -17.39 19.30 46.95
C SER A 662 -16.78 18.96 45.56
N VAL A 663 -17.65 18.65 44.60
CA VAL A 663 -17.40 18.75 43.14
C VAL A 663 -18.08 20.02 42.62
N PRO A 664 -17.42 20.86 41.81
CA PRO A 664 -18.06 22.03 41.21
C PRO A 664 -18.88 21.68 39.96
N THR A 665 -20.11 22.17 39.91
CA THR A 665 -21.03 22.04 38.77
C THR A 665 -20.58 22.93 37.61
N LEU A 666 -20.64 22.41 36.38
CA LEU A 666 -20.62 23.22 35.14
C LEU A 666 -21.99 23.13 34.45
N PRO A 667 -22.43 24.18 33.73
CA PRO A 667 -23.83 24.34 33.34
C PRO A 667 -24.23 23.50 32.13
N ALA A 668 -25.52 23.18 32.06
CA ALA A 668 -26.14 22.60 30.87
C ALA A 668 -26.10 23.59 29.69
N MET A 669 -25.97 23.05 28.48
CA MET A 669 -26.37 23.75 27.25
C MET A 669 -27.79 23.30 26.89
N ASP A 670 -28.64 24.27 26.57
CA ASP A 670 -30.03 24.03 26.18
C ASP A 670 -30.13 23.31 24.82
N ASP A 671 -31.10 22.40 24.71
CA ASP A 671 -31.47 21.67 23.50
C ASP A 671 -32.79 22.22 22.94
N PRO A 672 -32.77 23.01 21.84
CA PRO A 672 -33.96 23.67 21.32
C PRO A 672 -34.57 22.92 20.13
N ASN A 673 -35.20 21.76 20.36
CA ASN A 673 -36.13 21.16 19.39
C ASN A 673 -37.20 20.25 20.05
N SER A 674 -38.27 20.85 20.59
CA SER A 674 -39.50 20.12 20.95
C SER A 674 -40.78 20.84 20.50
N ALA A 675 -41.20 20.54 19.27
CA ALA A 675 -42.58 20.66 18.76
C ALA A 675 -42.58 19.98 17.38
N ASN A 676 -43.38 18.96 17.07
CA ASN A 676 -44.83 18.91 17.29
C ASN A 676 -45.32 17.46 17.13
N THR A 677 -46.18 16.98 18.02
CA THR A 677 -46.84 15.67 17.90
C THR A 677 -48.34 15.89 17.74
N THR A 678 -48.91 15.50 16.60
CA THR A 678 -50.36 15.36 16.44
C THR A 678 -50.72 13.96 15.94
N GLN A 679 -51.76 13.41 16.55
CA GLN A 679 -52.16 12.01 16.44
C GLN A 679 -52.92 11.73 15.14
N ALA A 680 -52.80 10.48 14.65
CA ALA A 680 -53.88 9.80 13.93
C ALA A 680 -53.81 8.28 14.16
N THR A 681 -54.67 7.79 15.05
CA THR A 681 -55.47 6.53 14.95
C THR A 681 -54.94 5.42 14.03
N SER A 682 -54.39 4.31 14.54
CA SER A 682 -55.08 3.16 15.17
C SER A 682 -55.76 2.18 14.20
N ALA A 683 -55.18 0.98 14.07
CA ALA A 683 -55.88 -0.25 13.68
C ALA A 683 -55.14 -1.49 14.25
N GLU A 684 -55.74 -2.12 15.26
CA GLU A 684 -55.63 -3.58 15.50
C GLU A 684 -56.34 -4.29 14.31
N GLU A 685 -56.24 -5.59 13.99
CA GLU A 685 -55.67 -6.80 14.61
C GLU A 685 -55.00 -7.63 13.47
N ALA A 686 -54.44 -8.85 13.58
CA ALA A 686 -54.45 -9.89 14.61
C ALA A 686 -53.11 -10.69 14.60
N SER A 687 -52.98 -11.66 15.51
CA SER A 687 -51.95 -12.71 15.45
C SER A 687 -52.55 -14.05 15.02
N ALA A 688 -51.88 -14.80 14.14
CA ALA A 688 -52.15 -16.24 13.97
C ALA A 688 -50.92 -17.00 13.44
N ALA A 689 -50.48 -18.01 14.19
CA ALA A 689 -49.38 -18.89 13.78
C ALA A 689 -49.87 -20.01 12.85
N PHE A 690 -49.12 -20.33 11.79
CA PHE A 690 -49.25 -21.62 11.09
C PHE A 690 -47.96 -22.06 10.37
N ARG A 691 -47.28 -23.06 10.95
CA ARG A 691 -46.60 -24.14 10.20
C ARG A 691 -47.50 -25.39 10.34
N PRO A 692 -47.42 -26.44 9.50
CA PRO A 692 -46.38 -26.74 8.50
C PRO A 692 -46.92 -27.24 7.12
N ARG A 693 -46.03 -27.41 6.13
CA ARG A 693 -45.74 -28.72 5.48
C ARG A 693 -44.69 -28.63 4.37
N LEU A 694 -43.88 -29.68 4.25
CA LEU A 694 -43.05 -29.97 3.08
C LEU A 694 -43.93 -30.14 1.84
N GLY A 695 -43.52 -29.52 0.73
CA GLY A 695 -44.07 -29.73 -0.61
C GLY A 695 -42.94 -29.71 -1.63
N LEU A 696 -42.29 -30.86 -1.82
CA LEU A 696 -41.22 -31.02 -2.79
C LEU A 696 -41.83 -31.05 -4.21
N LEU A 697 -41.60 -30.00 -5.01
CA LEU A 697 -42.10 -29.89 -6.38
C LEU A 697 -40.95 -29.53 -7.32
N LEU A 698 -40.35 -30.57 -7.90
CA LEU A 698 -39.33 -30.47 -8.93
C LEU A 698 -39.99 -30.12 -10.27
N MET A 699 -39.66 -28.96 -10.83
CA MET A 699 -39.91 -28.63 -12.24
C MET A 699 -38.65 -28.93 -13.06
N PRO A 700 -38.73 -29.76 -14.12
CA PRO A 700 -37.58 -30.07 -14.97
C PRO A 700 -37.48 -29.07 -16.14
N GLY A 701 -36.34 -28.40 -16.32
CA GLY A 701 -36.27 -27.42 -17.39
C GLY A 701 -34.98 -26.62 -17.60
N GLU A 702 -33.79 -27.18 -17.35
CA GLU A 702 -32.54 -26.55 -17.83
C GLU A 702 -31.39 -27.56 -18.00
N LEU A 703 -31.44 -28.34 -19.08
CA LEU A 703 -30.36 -29.25 -19.47
C LEU A 703 -30.12 -29.22 -21.00
N ALA A 704 -29.89 -28.02 -21.54
CA ALA A 704 -29.77 -27.79 -23.00
C ALA A 704 -28.65 -26.82 -23.43
N PHE A 705 -27.73 -26.43 -22.53
CA PHE A 705 -26.66 -25.45 -22.86
C PHE A 705 -25.21 -25.96 -22.71
N LEU A 706 -25.00 -27.25 -22.37
CA LEU A 706 -23.67 -27.82 -22.09
C LEU A 706 -23.13 -28.80 -23.15
N LEU A 707 -23.67 -28.80 -24.38
CA LEU A 707 -23.24 -29.69 -25.47
C LEU A 707 -22.92 -29.01 -26.82
N ALA A 708 -22.72 -27.69 -26.84
CA ALA A 708 -22.33 -26.94 -28.05
C ALA A 708 -20.84 -26.50 -28.09
N GLY A 709 -20.08 -26.66 -27.00
CA GLY A 709 -18.73 -26.10 -26.85
C GLY A 709 -17.56 -26.97 -27.34
N TRP A 710 -17.80 -28.18 -27.85
CA TRP A 710 -16.74 -29.19 -28.07
C TRP A 710 -16.44 -29.53 -29.54
N ALA A 711 -16.92 -28.73 -30.49
CA ALA A 711 -16.80 -28.98 -31.93
C ALA A 711 -16.04 -27.89 -32.72
N LEU A 712 -15.30 -27.00 -32.04
CA LEU A 712 -14.61 -25.85 -32.65
C LEU A 712 -13.12 -25.69 -32.26
N CYS A 713 -12.49 -26.80 -31.88
CA CYS A 713 -11.02 -26.94 -31.84
C CYS A 713 -10.59 -28.24 -32.55
N ARG A 714 -10.56 -28.19 -33.89
CA ARG A 714 -9.85 -29.11 -34.77
C ARG A 714 -9.38 -28.36 -36.01
#